data_AF-A0AAD5P1S0-F1
#
_entry.id   AF-A0AAD5P1S0-F1
#
_cell.length_a   1.000
_cell.length_b   1.000
_cell.length_c   1.000
_cell.angle_alpha   90.00
_cell.angle_beta   90.00
_cell.angle_gamma   90.00
#
_symmetry.space_group_name_H-M   'P 1'
#
loop_
_entity.id
_entity.type
_entity.pdbx_description
1 polymer ?
#
loop_
_entity_poly.entity_id
_entity_poly.type
_entity_poly.pdbx_seq_one_letter_code
_entity_poly.pdbx_strand_id
1 'polypeptide(L)'
;MGSDADMEDYGFEYSDEEPEEQDVDIENQYYNSKGLVESDPEAALAGFAEVVGMEPEKAEWGFKALKQTVKLYYRLGKYKEMMDAYREMLTYIKSAVTRNYSEKCINNIMDFVSGSASQNFGLLQEFYQTTLRALEEAKNERLWFKTNLKLCKIWFDMGEYGRMSKILKELHKSCQKEDGTDDQKKGSQLLEVYAIEIQMYTETKNNKKLKQLYQKGLAIKSAIPHPRIMGIIRECGGKMHMAERQWADAATDFFEAFKNYDEAGNHRRIQCLKYLVLANMLMESEVNPFDGQEAKPYKNDPEILAMTNLIAAYQRNEIIEFEKILKSNRRTIMDDPFIRNYIEDLLKNVRTQVLLKLIKPYTRIRIPFISKELNVPEKDVEQLLVSLILDNRIDGHIDQVNRLLERGDRSKGMKKYTAIDKWNTQLRPHGFSSPDPKLQSWRRTPILKCTSKQLEIVYNPDERLNNLADEVDRDAPLSRLTLFSPCKINVFLRITDKRDDGFHDLASLFHVISLGDTIKFSLSPLKTKDRLSTNVPGVPLDEKNLIIKALNLYRKKTGSDNFFWIHLDKRVPTGAGLGGGSSNAATALWAANQFNGCAATEKELQEWSSEIGSDIPFFFSQGAAYCTGRGEVVQDVPPLVPLEIPMVLIKPKEACSTAEVYKRLRLDQNSKVDPLALLEKISRNGLSQDVCINDLEPPAFEVLPSLKRLKQRVIAASRGQYDAVLMSGSGSTIVGIGSPDPPQFVYDDDEYQDVFLSEASFITREENQWYKESPLESTCGQTPGFTGSMEMQK
;
A
#
# COMPACT_ATOMS: atom_id res chain seq x y z
N MET A 1 3.61 31.68 -34.34
CA MET A 1 4.36 32.90 -33.98
C MET A 1 5.52 32.43 -33.12
N GLY A 2 6.65 32.17 -33.76
CA GLY A 2 7.86 31.67 -33.11
C GLY A 2 8.91 32.77 -33.14
N SER A 3 9.25 33.27 -31.96
CA SER A 3 10.38 34.17 -31.73
C SER A 3 10.80 33.96 -30.28
N ASP A 4 11.50 32.86 -30.01
CA ASP A 4 12.40 32.83 -28.87
C ASP A 4 13.80 32.89 -29.43
N ALA A 5 14.45 33.99 -29.07
CA ALA A 5 15.75 34.40 -29.54
C ALA A 5 16.83 33.41 -29.10
N ASP A 6 17.55 32.85 -30.08
CA ASP A 6 18.86 32.24 -29.90
C ASP A 6 19.86 33.34 -29.51
N MET A 7 19.89 33.72 -28.23
CA MET A 7 21.03 34.43 -27.64
C MET A 7 22.15 33.40 -27.46
N GLU A 8 22.95 33.18 -28.50
CA GLU A 8 24.26 32.53 -28.36
C GLU A 8 25.15 33.44 -27.49
N ASP A 9 25.54 32.91 -26.33
CA ASP A 9 26.43 33.51 -25.34
C ASP A 9 27.75 33.94 -25.99
N TYR A 10 28.01 35.25 -26.04
CA TYR A 10 29.27 35.85 -26.50
C TYR A 10 30.35 35.64 -25.43
N GLY A 11 30.82 34.40 -25.31
CA GLY A 11 32.02 34.07 -24.55
C GLY A 11 33.27 34.38 -25.37
N PHE A 12 33.82 35.58 -25.20
CA PHE A 12 35.22 35.84 -25.55
C PHE A 12 36.11 35.03 -24.59
N GLU A 13 36.56 33.85 -25.00
CA GLU A 13 37.71 33.20 -24.36
C GLU A 13 38.97 33.92 -24.86
N TYR A 14 39.50 34.83 -24.03
CA TYR A 14 40.86 35.34 -24.21
C TYR A 14 41.83 34.18 -23.96
N SER A 15 42.34 33.58 -25.03
CA SER A 15 43.57 32.78 -24.97
C SER A 15 44.74 33.76 -24.90
N ASP A 16 45.54 33.70 -23.84
CA ASP A 16 46.78 34.47 -23.63
C ASP A 16 47.93 34.02 -24.58
N GLU A 17 47.62 33.65 -25.82
CA GLU A 17 48.59 33.33 -26.88
C GLU A 17 48.40 34.34 -28.02
N GLU A 18 49.48 35.01 -28.43
CA GLU A 18 49.46 35.97 -29.55
C GLU A 18 48.90 35.26 -30.80
N PRO A 19 47.78 35.74 -31.39
CA PRO A 19 47.21 35.09 -32.57
C PRO A 19 48.18 35.23 -33.75
N GLU A 20 48.54 34.11 -34.37
CA GLU A 20 49.28 34.11 -35.63
C GLU A 20 48.46 34.84 -36.71
N GLU A 21 49.09 35.62 -37.61
CA GLU A 21 48.39 36.41 -38.65
C GLU A 21 47.44 35.57 -39.53
N GLN A 22 47.62 34.25 -39.60
CA GLN A 22 46.73 33.32 -40.30
C GLN A 22 45.35 33.14 -39.66
N ASP A 23 45.21 33.24 -38.34
CA ASP A 23 43.91 33.05 -37.66
C ASP A 23 42.93 34.21 -37.94
N VAL A 24 43.47 35.42 -38.14
CA VAL A 24 42.68 36.63 -38.39
C VAL A 24 42.03 36.60 -39.78
N ASP A 25 42.72 36.07 -40.78
CA ASP A 25 42.21 35.97 -42.16
C ASP A 25 41.11 34.91 -42.29
N ILE A 26 41.26 33.77 -41.58
CA ILE A 26 40.28 32.67 -41.54
C ILE A 26 39.00 33.13 -40.82
N GLU A 27 39.14 33.87 -39.71
CA GLU A 27 38.01 34.43 -38.97
C GLU A 27 37.20 35.43 -39.82
N ASN A 28 37.89 36.32 -40.54
CA ASN A 28 37.26 37.30 -41.42
C ASN A 28 36.47 36.64 -42.57
N GLN A 29 37.02 35.59 -43.20
CA GLN A 29 36.30 34.83 -44.22
C GLN A 29 35.07 34.10 -43.66
N TYR A 30 35.15 33.56 -42.44
CA TYR A 30 34.02 32.88 -41.79
C TYR A 30 32.85 33.85 -41.51
N TYR A 31 33.11 35.04 -40.98
CA TYR A 31 32.04 36.02 -40.73
C TYR A 31 31.43 36.59 -42.02
N ASN A 32 32.25 36.81 -43.07
CA ASN A 32 31.75 37.18 -44.39
C ASN A 32 30.80 36.11 -44.96
N SER A 33 31.18 34.83 -44.85
CA SER A 33 30.36 33.70 -45.28
C SER A 33 29.07 33.58 -44.45
N LYS A 34 29.14 33.85 -43.14
CA LYS A 34 27.97 33.85 -42.24
C LYS A 34 26.97 34.97 -42.58
N GLY A 35 27.45 36.16 -42.95
CA GLY A 35 26.60 37.25 -43.43
C GLY A 35 25.86 36.91 -44.73
N LEU A 36 26.43 36.03 -45.56
CA LEU A 36 25.85 35.58 -46.83
C LEU A 36 24.78 34.49 -46.66
N VAL A 37 24.68 33.84 -45.50
CA VAL A 37 23.73 32.73 -45.21
C VAL A 37 22.27 33.07 -45.52
N GLU A 38 21.87 34.32 -45.28
CA GLU A 38 20.49 34.78 -45.49
C GLU A 38 20.24 35.33 -46.90
N SER A 39 21.29 35.77 -47.59
CA SER A 39 21.19 36.45 -48.90
C SER A 39 21.48 35.52 -50.07
N ASP A 40 22.55 34.72 -49.99
CA ASP A 40 22.94 33.74 -51.01
C ASP A 40 23.53 32.47 -50.37
N PRO A 41 22.72 31.40 -50.22
CA PRO A 41 23.16 30.18 -49.55
C PRO A 41 24.16 29.37 -50.37
N GLU A 42 24.27 29.52 -51.70
CA GLU A 42 25.28 28.80 -52.49
C GLU A 42 26.64 29.50 -52.43
N ALA A 43 26.67 30.84 -52.44
CA ALA A 43 27.89 31.60 -52.20
C ALA A 43 28.43 31.41 -50.77
N ALA A 44 27.54 31.33 -49.77
CA ALA A 44 27.93 31.02 -48.39
C ALA A 44 28.58 29.63 -48.26
N LEU A 45 28.10 28.61 -49.00
CA LEU A 45 28.71 27.27 -49.02
C LEU A 45 30.12 27.29 -49.62
N ALA A 46 30.35 28.08 -50.68
CA ALA A 46 31.67 28.22 -51.28
C ALA A 46 32.65 28.91 -50.31
N GLY A 47 32.21 29.98 -49.63
CA GLY A 47 33.01 30.65 -48.60
C GLY A 47 33.34 29.76 -47.41
N PHE A 48 32.40 28.92 -46.94
CA PHE A 48 32.70 27.95 -45.88
C PHE A 48 33.64 26.82 -46.33
N ALA A 49 33.62 26.43 -47.61
CA ALA A 49 34.57 25.47 -48.15
C ALA A 49 35.99 26.08 -48.29
N GLU A 50 36.08 27.36 -48.61
CA GLU A 50 37.34 28.11 -48.66
C GLU A 50 38.00 28.19 -47.28
N VAL A 51 37.21 28.47 -46.23
CA VAL A 51 37.66 28.45 -44.82
C VAL A 51 38.24 27.08 -44.42
N VAL A 52 37.62 25.97 -44.87
CA VAL A 52 38.14 24.61 -44.60
C VAL A 52 39.43 24.32 -45.37
N GLY A 53 39.62 24.92 -46.55
CA GLY A 53 40.82 24.78 -47.37
C GLY A 53 42.01 25.63 -46.91
N MET A 54 41.75 26.74 -46.20
CA MET A 54 42.79 27.64 -45.66
C MET A 54 43.45 27.11 -44.40
N GLU A 55 42.85 26.12 -43.71
CA GLU A 55 43.42 25.48 -42.52
C GLU A 55 44.28 24.24 -42.89
N PRO A 56 45.64 24.32 -42.83
CA PRO A 56 46.51 23.17 -43.08
C PRO A 56 46.51 22.16 -41.93
N GLU A 57 46.28 22.61 -40.69
CA GLU A 57 46.02 21.78 -39.52
C GLU A 57 44.57 21.95 -39.10
N LYS A 58 43.89 20.83 -38.77
CA LYS A 58 42.48 20.84 -38.41
C LYS A 58 42.28 21.70 -37.15
N ALA A 59 41.61 22.84 -37.26
CA ALA A 59 41.37 23.76 -36.15
C ALA A 59 39.87 24.02 -35.90
N GLU A 60 39.56 24.96 -35.01
CA GLU A 60 38.20 25.23 -34.53
C GLU A 60 37.31 25.91 -35.59
N TRP A 61 37.88 26.76 -36.45
CA TRP A 61 37.14 27.52 -37.45
C TRP A 61 36.64 26.63 -38.60
N GLY A 62 37.45 25.68 -39.05
CA GLY A 62 37.02 24.63 -39.98
C GLY A 62 35.83 23.82 -39.45
N PHE A 63 35.81 23.51 -38.14
CA PHE A 63 34.67 22.82 -37.52
C PHE A 63 33.41 23.69 -37.43
N LYS A 64 33.56 24.99 -37.12
CA LYS A 64 32.45 25.97 -37.13
C LYS A 64 31.87 26.15 -38.54
N ALA A 65 32.72 26.20 -39.56
CA ALA A 65 32.32 26.27 -40.97
C ALA A 65 31.51 25.03 -41.36
N LEU A 66 32.04 23.83 -41.10
CA LEU A 66 31.35 22.56 -41.40
C LEU A 66 30.00 22.43 -40.69
N LYS A 67 29.86 22.91 -39.45
CA LYS A 67 28.57 22.96 -38.74
C LYS A 67 27.52 23.77 -39.50
N GLN A 68 27.90 24.95 -40.03
CA GLN A 68 26.98 25.79 -40.80
C GLN A 68 26.69 25.20 -42.17
N THR A 69 27.70 24.62 -42.82
CA THR A 69 27.55 23.88 -44.09
C THR A 69 26.52 22.76 -43.98
N VAL A 70 26.56 21.96 -42.91
CA VAL A 70 25.57 20.88 -42.66
C VAL A 70 24.15 21.45 -42.46
N LYS A 71 24.00 22.57 -41.74
CA LYS A 71 22.70 23.23 -41.56
C LYS A 71 22.16 23.80 -42.87
N LEU A 72 23.01 24.39 -43.71
CA LEU A 72 22.65 24.93 -45.01
C LEU A 72 22.24 23.85 -46.00
N TYR A 73 23.02 22.78 -46.14
CA TYR A 73 22.65 21.65 -47.02
C TYR A 73 21.34 21.00 -46.62
N TYR A 74 21.04 20.94 -45.31
CA TYR A 74 19.76 20.45 -44.82
C TYR A 74 18.59 21.38 -45.21
N ARG A 75 18.77 22.70 -45.10
CA ARG A 75 17.75 23.69 -45.55
C ARG A 75 17.53 23.64 -47.06
N LEU A 76 18.56 23.36 -47.85
CA LEU A 76 18.50 23.25 -49.31
C LEU A 76 18.02 21.88 -49.81
N GLY A 77 17.82 20.89 -48.92
CA GLY A 77 17.39 19.54 -49.29
C GLY A 77 18.43 18.68 -50.01
N LYS A 78 19.70 19.11 -50.06
CA LYS A 78 20.81 18.36 -50.69
C LYS A 78 21.41 17.36 -49.70
N TYR A 79 20.72 16.24 -49.49
CA TYR A 79 21.02 15.34 -48.37
C TYR A 79 22.30 14.48 -48.53
N LYS A 80 22.74 14.19 -49.76
CA LYS A 80 23.97 13.40 -49.99
C LYS A 80 25.22 14.21 -49.60
N GLU A 81 25.29 15.44 -50.09
CA GLU A 81 26.37 16.38 -49.81
C GLU A 81 26.41 16.76 -48.32
N MET A 82 25.24 16.86 -47.68
CA MET A 82 25.14 17.00 -46.22
C MET A 82 25.81 15.85 -45.46
N MET A 83 25.58 14.60 -45.89
CA MET A 83 26.17 13.42 -45.25
C MET A 83 27.69 13.35 -45.43
N ASP A 84 28.20 13.79 -46.58
CA ASP A 84 29.63 13.84 -46.83
C ASP A 84 30.30 14.93 -45.97
N ALA A 85 29.72 16.14 -45.91
CA ALA A 85 30.17 17.20 -45.01
C ALA A 85 30.08 16.80 -43.53
N TYR A 86 29.05 16.02 -43.16
CA TYR A 86 28.91 15.49 -41.80
C TYR A 86 29.97 14.45 -41.47
N ARG A 87 30.30 13.54 -42.40
CA ARG A 87 31.40 12.57 -42.22
C ARG A 87 32.74 13.28 -42.06
N GLU A 88 32.97 14.32 -42.84
CA GLU A 88 34.16 15.16 -42.72
C GLU A 88 34.24 15.82 -41.34
N MET A 89 33.15 16.43 -40.88
CA MET A 89 33.02 17.03 -39.55
C MET A 89 33.32 16.04 -38.42
N LEU A 90 32.86 14.78 -38.54
CA LEU A 90 33.12 13.74 -37.54
C LEU A 90 34.62 13.40 -37.40
N THR A 91 35.46 13.67 -38.40
CA THR A 91 36.90 13.44 -38.30
C THR A 91 37.63 14.42 -37.38
N TYR A 92 37.07 15.62 -37.17
CA TYR A 92 37.63 16.67 -36.30
C TYR A 92 37.51 16.33 -34.80
N ILE A 93 36.69 15.33 -34.45
CA ILE A 93 36.44 14.90 -33.06
C ILE A 93 37.71 14.31 -32.40
N LYS A 94 38.64 13.73 -33.18
CA LYS A 94 39.83 13.06 -32.64
C LYS A 94 41.00 13.99 -32.35
N SER A 95 41.13 15.10 -33.07
CA SER A 95 42.40 15.85 -33.14
C SER A 95 42.30 17.35 -32.85
N ALA A 96 41.16 17.99 -33.08
CA ALA A 96 41.11 19.45 -33.22
C ALA A 96 40.26 20.17 -32.16
N VAL A 97 39.19 19.53 -31.67
CA VAL A 97 38.13 20.22 -30.92
C VAL A 97 37.92 19.59 -29.55
N THR A 98 37.66 20.43 -28.54
CA THR A 98 37.36 19.93 -27.19
C THR A 98 36.15 18.99 -27.18
N ARG A 99 36.23 17.94 -26.37
CA ARG A 99 35.19 16.88 -26.27
C ARG A 99 33.81 17.44 -25.91
N ASN A 100 33.74 18.49 -25.09
CA ASN A 100 32.48 19.10 -24.68
C ASN A 100 31.84 19.93 -25.81
N TYR A 101 32.65 20.63 -26.61
CA TYR A 101 32.17 21.45 -27.71
C TYR A 101 31.62 20.59 -28.86
N SER A 102 32.33 19.52 -29.21
CA SER A 102 31.86 18.53 -30.18
C SER A 102 30.56 17.84 -29.72
N GLU A 103 30.41 17.53 -28.42
CA GLU A 103 29.17 16.95 -27.87
C GLU A 103 27.97 17.91 -27.99
N LYS A 104 28.14 19.20 -27.65
CA LYS A 104 27.08 20.21 -27.84
C LYS A 104 26.71 20.37 -29.31
N CYS A 105 27.70 20.41 -30.20
CA CYS A 105 27.48 20.55 -31.64
C CYS A 105 26.67 19.38 -32.21
N ILE A 106 27.07 18.13 -31.90
CA ILE A 106 26.39 16.92 -32.37
C ILE A 106 24.96 16.88 -31.83
N ASN A 107 24.73 17.23 -30.56
CA ASN A 107 23.38 17.32 -30.01
C ASN A 107 22.52 18.38 -30.71
N ASN A 108 23.06 19.58 -30.96
CA ASN A 108 22.34 20.65 -31.65
C ASN A 108 21.97 20.26 -33.09
N ILE A 109 22.88 19.60 -33.82
CA ILE A 109 22.58 19.11 -35.17
C ILE A 109 21.54 17.99 -35.10
N MET A 110 21.67 17.05 -34.15
CA MET A 110 20.68 15.99 -33.97
C MET A 110 19.29 16.52 -33.61
N ASP A 111 19.20 17.53 -32.75
CA ASP A 111 17.93 18.14 -32.35
C ASP A 111 17.31 18.94 -33.51
N PHE A 112 18.14 19.63 -34.30
CA PHE A 112 17.71 20.33 -35.51
C PHE A 112 17.20 19.38 -36.60
N VAL A 113 17.94 18.29 -36.85
CA VAL A 113 17.54 17.26 -37.81
C VAL A 113 16.31 16.52 -37.30
N SER A 114 16.23 16.13 -36.03
CA SER A 114 15.05 15.41 -35.49
C SER A 114 13.78 16.26 -35.41
N GLY A 115 13.89 17.56 -35.13
CA GLY A 115 12.74 18.48 -35.14
C GLY A 115 12.13 18.68 -36.53
N SER A 116 12.95 18.59 -37.58
CA SER A 116 12.53 18.85 -38.97
C SER A 116 12.36 17.57 -39.81
N ALA A 117 12.95 16.43 -39.40
CA ALA A 117 12.98 15.17 -40.14
C ALA A 117 11.75 14.27 -39.93
N SER A 118 10.63 14.79 -39.44
CA SER A 118 9.34 14.09 -39.46
C SER A 118 8.91 13.65 -40.88
N GLN A 119 9.60 14.10 -41.93
CA GLN A 119 9.31 13.76 -43.33
C GLN A 119 10.27 12.75 -43.99
N ASN A 120 11.48 12.47 -43.48
CA ASN A 120 12.47 11.61 -44.16
C ASN A 120 13.21 10.66 -43.20
N PHE A 121 12.54 9.57 -42.80
CA PHE A 121 13.00 8.58 -41.82
C PHE A 121 14.27 7.81 -42.21
N GLY A 122 14.45 7.50 -43.51
CA GLY A 122 15.62 6.76 -43.99
C GLY A 122 16.93 7.52 -43.84
N LEU A 123 16.88 8.85 -44.05
CA LEU A 123 18.05 9.72 -43.87
C LEU A 123 18.46 9.81 -42.40
N LEU A 124 17.47 9.93 -41.52
CA LEU A 124 17.70 10.01 -40.08
C LEU A 124 18.42 8.75 -39.56
N GLN A 125 18.03 7.58 -40.05
CA GLN A 125 18.68 6.32 -39.71
C GLN A 125 20.15 6.28 -40.17
N GLU A 126 20.43 6.67 -41.42
CA GLU A 126 21.79 6.71 -41.95
C GLU A 126 22.66 7.70 -41.15
N PHE A 127 22.11 8.87 -40.84
CA PHE A 127 22.74 9.88 -40.00
C PHE A 127 23.13 9.29 -38.64
N TYR A 128 22.19 8.73 -37.88
CA TYR A 128 22.48 8.09 -36.58
C TYR A 128 23.49 6.95 -36.67
N GLN A 129 23.45 6.11 -37.71
CA GLN A 129 24.42 5.03 -37.90
C GLN A 129 25.83 5.56 -38.17
N THR A 130 25.98 6.59 -39.00
CA THR A 130 27.28 7.23 -39.24
C THR A 130 27.82 7.92 -37.98
N THR A 131 26.96 8.61 -37.23
CA THR A 131 27.32 9.20 -35.93
C THR A 131 27.80 8.11 -34.97
N LEU A 132 27.07 6.99 -34.85
CA LEU A 132 27.42 5.91 -33.92
C LEU A 132 28.78 5.27 -34.24
N ARG A 133 29.08 5.02 -35.52
CA ARG A 133 30.39 4.50 -35.94
C ARG A 133 31.53 5.45 -35.54
N ALA A 134 31.36 6.75 -35.81
CA ALA A 134 32.36 7.74 -35.44
C ALA A 134 32.51 7.89 -33.91
N LEU A 135 31.43 7.72 -33.15
CA LEU A 135 31.45 7.80 -31.69
C LEU A 135 32.08 6.57 -31.03
N GLU A 136 31.92 5.39 -31.63
CA GLU A 136 32.59 4.17 -31.20
C GLU A 136 34.11 4.31 -31.36
N GLU A 137 34.56 4.89 -32.47
CA GLU A 137 35.97 5.22 -32.68
C GLU A 137 36.51 6.29 -31.73
N ALA A 138 35.66 7.23 -31.29
CA ALA A 138 36.02 8.32 -30.38
C ALA A 138 35.96 7.93 -28.87
N LYS A 139 35.58 6.69 -28.53
CA LYS A 139 35.43 6.18 -27.15
C LYS A 139 34.60 7.09 -26.23
N ASN A 140 33.58 7.77 -26.77
CA ASN A 140 32.75 8.68 -25.99
C ASN A 140 31.48 7.98 -25.46
N GLU A 141 31.60 7.27 -24.33
CA GLU A 141 30.50 6.45 -23.75
C GLU A 141 29.19 7.23 -23.53
N ARG A 142 29.26 8.46 -23.03
CA ARG A 142 28.06 9.26 -22.67
C ARG A 142 27.24 9.64 -23.89
N LEU A 143 27.91 10.15 -24.92
CA LEU A 143 27.25 10.59 -26.16
C LEU A 143 26.77 9.37 -26.96
N TRP A 144 27.57 8.30 -27.01
CA TRP A 144 27.17 7.03 -27.59
C TRP A 144 25.86 6.51 -26.96
N PHE A 145 25.76 6.53 -25.63
CA PHE A 145 24.57 6.08 -24.91
C PHE A 145 23.33 6.93 -25.24
N LYS A 146 23.43 8.26 -25.17
CA LYS A 146 22.31 9.17 -25.50
C LYS A 146 21.86 9.04 -26.95
N THR A 147 22.81 8.87 -27.86
CA THR A 147 22.55 8.74 -29.31
C THR A 147 21.79 7.45 -29.60
N ASN A 148 22.23 6.33 -29.01
CA ASN A 148 21.53 5.05 -29.09
C ASN A 148 20.13 5.10 -28.48
N LEU A 149 19.94 5.81 -27.35
CA LEU A 149 18.60 6.00 -26.77
C LEU A 149 17.67 6.80 -27.68
N LYS A 150 18.17 7.85 -28.35
CA LYS A 150 17.39 8.60 -29.35
C LYS A 150 17.03 7.70 -30.54
N LEU A 151 17.98 6.90 -31.02
CA LEU A 151 17.73 5.92 -32.09
C LEU A 151 16.66 4.89 -31.69
N CYS A 152 16.71 4.37 -30.46
CA CYS A 152 15.68 3.46 -29.94
C CYS A 152 14.28 4.10 -29.90
N LYS A 153 14.16 5.40 -29.58
CA LYS A 153 12.88 6.13 -29.62
C LYS A 153 12.34 6.25 -31.05
N ILE A 154 13.21 6.53 -32.03
CA ILE A 154 12.81 6.59 -33.44
C ILE A 154 12.34 5.22 -33.93
N TRP A 155 13.05 4.15 -33.56
CA TRP A 155 12.63 2.79 -33.89
C TRP A 155 11.34 2.36 -33.20
N PHE A 156 11.10 2.85 -31.99
CA PHE A 156 9.83 2.67 -31.30
C PHE A 156 8.69 3.34 -32.06
N ASP A 157 8.87 4.58 -32.52
CA ASP A 157 7.88 5.30 -33.33
C ASP A 157 7.63 4.64 -34.69
N MET A 158 8.63 3.96 -35.27
CA MET A 158 8.49 3.17 -36.50
C MET A 158 7.92 1.74 -36.28
N GLY A 159 7.83 1.27 -35.03
CA GLY A 159 7.41 -0.10 -34.73
C GLY A 159 8.43 -1.20 -35.07
N GLU A 160 9.70 -0.87 -35.33
CA GLU A 160 10.76 -1.85 -35.62
C GLU A 160 11.38 -2.45 -34.34
N TYR A 161 10.63 -3.30 -33.64
CA TYR A 161 11.06 -3.87 -32.35
C TYR A 161 12.26 -4.84 -32.44
N GLY A 162 12.48 -5.46 -33.61
CA GLY A 162 13.55 -6.45 -33.80
C GLY A 162 14.96 -5.85 -33.79
N ARG A 163 15.16 -4.70 -34.44
CA ARG A 163 16.44 -3.98 -34.43
C ARG A 163 16.68 -3.29 -33.08
N MET A 164 15.62 -2.72 -32.52
CA MET A 164 15.61 -2.09 -31.20
C MET A 164 16.06 -3.05 -30.09
N SER A 165 15.58 -4.30 -30.07
CA SER A 165 16.00 -5.27 -29.06
C SER A 165 17.49 -5.61 -29.11
N LYS A 166 18.16 -5.49 -30.28
CA LYS A 166 19.61 -5.71 -30.39
C LYS A 166 20.39 -4.58 -29.72
N ILE A 167 20.06 -3.33 -30.05
CA ILE A 167 20.71 -2.16 -29.43
C ILE A 167 20.43 -2.10 -27.93
N LEU A 168 19.21 -2.42 -27.48
CA LEU A 168 18.90 -2.44 -26.05
C LEU A 168 19.76 -3.45 -25.27
N LYS A 169 20.09 -4.61 -25.86
CA LYS A 169 21.03 -5.55 -25.27
C LYS A 169 22.46 -5.00 -25.19
N GLU A 170 22.91 -4.27 -26.21
CA GLU A 170 24.22 -3.60 -26.20
C GLU A 170 24.27 -2.51 -25.14
N LEU A 171 23.21 -1.70 -25.01
CA LEU A 171 23.06 -0.71 -23.95
C LEU A 171 23.05 -1.36 -22.58
N HIS A 172 22.33 -2.45 -22.41
CA HIS A 172 22.28 -3.20 -21.16
C HIS A 172 23.66 -3.74 -20.76
N LYS A 173 24.40 -4.29 -21.73
CA LYS A 173 25.78 -4.77 -21.53
C LYS A 173 26.73 -3.63 -21.13
N SER A 174 26.54 -2.43 -21.67
CA SER A 174 27.34 -1.25 -21.33
C SER A 174 27.09 -0.72 -19.90
N CYS A 175 25.96 -1.09 -19.29
CA CYS A 175 25.58 -0.72 -17.93
C CYS A 175 25.91 -1.81 -16.88
N GLN A 176 26.31 -3.00 -17.31
CA GLN A 176 26.73 -4.09 -16.43
C GLN A 176 28.23 -4.06 -16.22
N LYS A 177 28.69 -4.33 -14.99
CA LYS A 177 30.12 -4.56 -14.70
C LYS A 177 30.57 -5.92 -15.25
N GLU A 178 31.88 -6.14 -15.33
CA GLU A 178 32.45 -7.42 -15.79
C GLU A 178 31.97 -8.64 -14.98
N ASP A 179 31.54 -8.43 -13.74
CA ASP A 179 30.94 -9.46 -12.86
C ASP A 179 29.42 -9.68 -13.07
N GLY A 180 28.79 -9.01 -14.04
CA GLY A 180 27.34 -9.12 -14.30
C GLY A 180 26.44 -8.40 -13.29
N THR A 181 27.02 -7.58 -12.40
CA THR A 181 26.28 -6.73 -11.45
C THR A 181 26.00 -5.34 -12.03
N ASP A 182 24.82 -4.80 -11.73
CA ASP A 182 24.38 -3.49 -12.22
C ASP A 182 25.21 -2.36 -11.57
N ASP A 183 25.75 -1.44 -12.38
CA ASP A 183 26.52 -0.32 -11.86
C ASP A 183 25.60 0.79 -11.30
N GLN A 184 25.61 0.97 -9.97
CA GLN A 184 24.85 2.01 -9.28
C GLN A 184 25.18 3.44 -9.78
N LYS A 185 26.41 3.69 -10.27
CA LYS A 185 26.77 5.00 -10.84
C LYS A 185 26.08 5.28 -12.18
N LYS A 186 25.77 4.23 -12.94
CA LYS A 186 24.99 4.29 -14.20
C LYS A 186 23.50 3.99 -13.98
N GLY A 187 23.02 4.01 -12.73
CA GLY A 187 21.64 3.66 -12.38
C GLY A 187 20.57 4.49 -13.11
N SER A 188 20.78 5.80 -13.30
CA SER A 188 19.83 6.65 -14.04
C SER A 188 19.77 6.31 -15.53
N GLN A 189 20.91 5.97 -16.14
CA GLN A 189 21.00 5.53 -17.53
C GLN A 189 20.32 4.17 -17.72
N LEU A 190 20.53 3.25 -16.78
CA LEU A 190 19.88 1.95 -16.79
C LEU A 190 18.35 2.06 -16.65
N LEU A 191 17.87 3.01 -15.85
CA LEU A 191 16.43 3.31 -15.73
C LEU A 191 15.82 3.80 -17.06
N GLU A 192 16.55 4.60 -17.83
CA GLU A 192 16.12 5.03 -19.18
C GLU A 192 15.99 3.85 -20.14
N VAL A 193 16.95 2.91 -20.10
CA VAL A 193 16.91 1.68 -20.92
C VAL A 193 15.71 0.83 -20.54
N TYR A 194 15.48 0.60 -19.24
CA TYR A 194 14.32 -0.15 -18.76
C TYR A 194 13.00 0.52 -19.13
N ALA A 195 12.89 1.84 -19.06
CA ALA A 195 11.68 2.54 -19.46
C ALA A 195 11.32 2.30 -20.94
N ILE A 196 12.33 2.34 -21.83
CA ILE A 196 12.15 2.07 -23.26
C ILE A 196 11.82 0.59 -23.51
N GLU A 197 12.49 -0.34 -22.83
CA GLU A 197 12.17 -1.77 -22.92
C GLU A 197 10.75 -2.06 -22.46
N ILE A 198 10.31 -1.47 -21.35
CA ILE A 198 8.96 -1.62 -20.81
C ILE A 198 7.92 -1.07 -21.79
N GLN A 199 8.17 0.08 -22.42
CA GLN A 199 7.29 0.63 -23.48
C GLN A 199 7.18 -0.34 -24.67
N MET A 200 8.29 -0.88 -25.15
CA MET A 200 8.31 -1.88 -26.22
C MET A 200 7.53 -3.14 -25.84
N TYR A 201 7.70 -3.65 -24.61
CA TYR A 201 6.99 -4.84 -24.15
C TYR A 201 5.50 -4.61 -23.91
N THR A 202 5.10 -3.36 -23.63
CA THR A 202 3.70 -2.95 -23.51
C THR A 202 3.00 -3.06 -24.87
N GLU A 203 3.60 -2.52 -25.94
CA GLU A 203 3.05 -2.61 -27.30
C GLU A 203 3.05 -4.04 -27.86
N THR A 204 4.10 -4.81 -27.57
CA THR A 204 4.19 -6.23 -27.97
C THR A 204 3.36 -7.18 -27.08
N LYS A 205 2.69 -6.65 -26.05
CA LYS A 205 1.82 -7.38 -25.09
C LYS A 205 2.51 -8.58 -24.39
N ASN A 206 3.82 -8.49 -24.13
CA ASN A 206 4.55 -9.55 -23.44
C ASN A 206 4.63 -9.31 -21.92
N ASN A 207 3.55 -9.67 -21.22
CA ASN A 207 3.40 -9.39 -19.79
C ASN A 207 4.44 -10.08 -18.89
N LYS A 208 4.92 -11.28 -19.28
CA LYS A 208 5.91 -12.03 -18.47
C LYS A 208 7.25 -11.31 -18.37
N LYS A 209 7.76 -10.84 -19.51
CA LYS A 209 9.03 -10.08 -19.55
C LYS A 209 8.86 -8.70 -18.92
N LEU A 210 7.73 -8.06 -19.13
CA LEU A 210 7.42 -6.77 -18.54
C LEU A 210 7.46 -6.84 -17.00
N LYS A 211 6.91 -7.88 -16.38
CA LYS A 211 6.98 -8.10 -14.93
C LYS A 211 8.40 -8.23 -14.39
N GLN A 212 9.24 -8.99 -15.09
CA GLN A 212 10.65 -9.16 -14.71
C GLN A 212 11.40 -7.82 -14.77
N LEU A 213 11.18 -7.05 -15.83
CA LEU A 213 11.82 -5.74 -16.01
C LEU A 213 11.27 -4.70 -15.04
N TYR A 214 9.99 -4.74 -14.72
CA TYR A 214 9.37 -3.87 -13.73
C TYR A 214 9.96 -4.10 -12.33
N GLN A 215 10.07 -5.35 -11.89
CA GLN A 215 10.71 -5.70 -10.62
C GLN A 215 12.18 -5.27 -10.58
N LYS A 216 12.91 -5.44 -11.68
CA LYS A 216 14.28 -4.93 -11.81
C LYS A 216 14.35 -3.41 -11.73
N GLY A 217 13.42 -2.70 -12.38
CA GLY A 217 13.32 -1.24 -12.33
C GLY A 217 13.12 -0.70 -10.91
N LEU A 218 12.28 -1.37 -10.11
CA LEU A 218 12.04 -1.01 -8.70
C LEU A 218 13.22 -1.31 -7.78
N ALA A 219 14.05 -2.30 -8.12
CA ALA A 219 15.23 -2.66 -7.34
C ALA A 219 16.36 -1.62 -7.44
N ILE A 220 16.36 -0.80 -8.50
CA ILE A 220 17.40 0.21 -8.75
C ILE A 220 17.16 1.42 -7.85
N LYS A 221 17.92 1.51 -6.76
CA LYS A 221 18.02 2.73 -5.95
C LYS A 221 18.98 3.71 -6.61
N SER A 222 18.51 4.49 -7.59
CA SER A 222 19.28 5.63 -8.10
C SER A 222 19.21 6.80 -7.11
N ALA A 223 20.32 7.55 -6.97
CA ALA A 223 20.41 8.69 -6.05
C ALA A 223 19.40 9.81 -6.40
N ILE A 224 19.13 10.03 -7.70
CA ILE A 224 18.09 10.95 -8.20
C ILE A 224 17.62 10.45 -9.58
N PRO A 225 16.51 9.68 -9.68
CA PRO A 225 15.88 9.38 -10.97
C PRO A 225 15.09 10.59 -11.47
N HIS A 226 15.08 10.82 -12.80
CA HIS A 226 14.26 11.88 -13.38
C HIS A 226 12.76 11.52 -13.25
N PRO A 227 11.90 12.39 -12.68
CA PRO A 227 10.49 12.07 -12.40
C PRO A 227 9.73 11.53 -13.61
N ARG A 228 9.89 12.14 -14.79
CA ARG A 228 9.33 11.67 -16.06
C ARG A 228 9.58 10.18 -16.38
N ILE A 229 10.78 9.66 -16.12
CA ILE A 229 11.14 8.27 -16.45
C ILE A 229 10.44 7.33 -15.46
N MET A 230 10.48 7.68 -14.17
CA MET A 230 9.82 6.92 -13.13
C MET A 230 8.30 6.86 -13.36
N GLY A 231 7.70 7.98 -13.79
CA GLY A 231 6.30 8.04 -14.19
C GLY A 231 5.94 7.05 -15.30
N ILE A 232 6.78 6.92 -16.33
CA ILE A 232 6.58 5.96 -17.43
C ILE A 232 6.63 4.51 -16.94
N ILE A 233 7.61 4.18 -16.10
CA ILE A 233 7.79 2.83 -15.57
C ILE A 233 6.59 2.45 -14.72
N ARG A 234 6.15 3.34 -13.83
CA ARG A 234 4.98 3.13 -12.96
C ARG A 234 3.67 3.08 -13.73
N GLU A 235 3.48 3.91 -14.76
CA GLU A 235 2.28 3.84 -15.63
C GLU A 235 2.17 2.47 -16.30
N CYS A 236 3.27 1.95 -16.84
CA CYS A 236 3.30 0.63 -17.47
C CYS A 236 3.15 -0.50 -16.44
N GLY A 237 3.70 -0.34 -15.24
CA GLY A 237 3.48 -1.23 -14.10
C GLY A 237 2.00 -1.32 -13.71
N GLY A 238 1.32 -0.17 -13.62
CA GLY A 238 -0.13 -0.10 -13.37
C GLY A 238 -0.94 -0.82 -14.45
N LYS A 239 -0.61 -0.61 -15.73
CA LYS A 239 -1.25 -1.33 -16.86
C LYS A 239 -1.04 -2.84 -16.79
N MET A 240 0.12 -3.30 -16.35
CA MET A 240 0.42 -4.70 -16.13
C MET A 240 -0.42 -5.30 -14.98
N HIS A 241 -0.46 -4.63 -13.83
CA HIS A 241 -1.26 -5.09 -12.68
C HIS A 241 -2.76 -5.13 -13.01
N MET A 242 -3.25 -4.18 -13.82
CA MET A 242 -4.61 -4.22 -14.38
C MET A 242 -4.85 -5.45 -15.26
N ALA A 243 -3.86 -5.87 -16.06
CA ALA A 243 -3.96 -7.07 -16.87
C ALA A 243 -3.96 -8.36 -16.01
N GLU A 244 -3.28 -8.34 -14.86
CA GLU A 244 -3.28 -9.44 -13.88
C GLU A 244 -4.47 -9.40 -12.90
N ARG A 245 -5.39 -8.43 -13.03
CA ARG A 245 -6.53 -8.19 -12.12
C ARG A 245 -6.11 -7.88 -10.67
N GLN A 246 -4.92 -7.32 -10.48
CA GLN A 246 -4.42 -6.83 -9.20
C GLN A 246 -4.75 -5.34 -9.06
N TRP A 247 -6.00 -5.02 -8.72
CA TRP A 247 -6.52 -3.64 -8.74
C TRP A 247 -5.84 -2.71 -7.72
N ALA A 248 -5.50 -3.23 -6.54
CA ALA A 248 -4.88 -2.45 -5.47
C ALA A 248 -3.46 -1.99 -5.84
N ASP A 249 -2.63 -2.90 -6.34
CA ASP A 249 -1.26 -2.59 -6.79
C ASP A 249 -1.26 -1.73 -8.05
N ALA A 250 -2.27 -1.87 -8.91
CA ALA A 250 -2.45 -0.97 -10.05
C ALA A 250 -2.77 0.46 -9.61
N ALA A 251 -3.65 0.64 -8.62
CA ALA A 251 -4.04 1.95 -8.13
C ALA A 251 -2.86 2.69 -7.48
N THR A 252 -2.04 2.00 -6.69
CA THR A 252 -0.83 2.59 -6.09
C THR A 252 0.18 3.00 -7.16
N ASP A 253 0.41 2.16 -8.17
CA ASP A 253 1.32 2.45 -9.26
C ASP A 253 0.83 3.63 -10.12
N PHE A 254 -0.46 3.72 -10.45
CA PHE A 254 -1.00 4.87 -11.17
C PHE A 254 -0.96 6.17 -10.35
N PHE A 255 -1.12 6.09 -9.03
CA PHE A 255 -1.02 7.25 -8.15
C PHE A 255 0.42 7.77 -8.06
N GLU A 256 1.40 6.87 -7.90
CA GLU A 256 2.82 7.25 -7.96
C GLU A 256 3.21 7.77 -9.34
N ALA A 257 2.71 7.17 -10.43
CA ALA A 257 2.93 7.66 -11.78
C ALA A 257 2.39 9.09 -11.97
N PHE A 258 1.19 9.36 -11.44
CA PHE A 258 0.57 10.67 -11.47
C PHE A 258 1.43 11.73 -10.77
N LYS A 259 1.93 11.45 -9.55
CA LYS A 259 2.84 12.37 -8.82
C LYS A 259 4.07 12.72 -9.63
N ASN A 260 4.72 11.69 -10.18
CA ASN A 260 5.92 11.85 -11.01
C ASN A 260 5.65 12.66 -12.29
N TYR A 261 4.47 12.53 -12.90
CA TYR A 261 4.10 13.31 -14.07
C TYR A 261 3.69 14.74 -13.74
N ASP A 262 3.11 14.97 -12.57
CA ASP A 262 2.76 16.30 -12.09
C ASP A 262 4.02 17.14 -11.81
N GLU A 263 5.00 16.56 -11.12
CA GLU A 263 6.33 17.17 -10.91
C GLU A 263 7.04 17.47 -12.24
N ALA A 264 6.83 16.63 -13.26
CA ALA A 264 7.42 16.81 -14.59
C ALA A 264 6.61 17.73 -15.53
N GLY A 265 5.42 18.18 -15.14
CA GLY A 265 4.55 19.03 -15.97
C GLY A 265 4.05 18.38 -17.27
N ASN A 266 3.93 17.05 -17.32
CA ASN A 266 3.57 16.33 -18.56
C ASN A 266 2.04 16.19 -18.73
N HIS A 267 1.54 16.38 -19.96
CA HIS A 267 0.12 16.19 -20.32
C HIS A 267 -0.41 14.77 -20.04
N ARG A 268 0.47 13.75 -19.99
CA ARG A 268 0.09 12.36 -19.66
C ARG A 268 -0.48 12.19 -18.25
N ARG A 269 -0.31 13.17 -17.34
CA ARG A 269 -0.90 13.14 -15.99
C ARG A 269 -2.43 12.96 -16.02
N ILE A 270 -3.13 13.56 -16.98
CA ILE A 270 -4.59 13.45 -17.13
C ILE A 270 -4.98 12.01 -17.47
N GLN A 271 -4.22 11.35 -18.34
CA GLN A 271 -4.44 9.95 -18.69
C GLN A 271 -4.21 9.03 -17.49
N CYS A 272 -3.11 9.24 -16.75
CA CYS A 272 -2.84 8.47 -15.52
C CYS A 272 -3.95 8.65 -14.48
N LEU A 273 -4.52 9.85 -14.37
CA LEU A 273 -5.63 10.11 -13.45
C LEU A 273 -6.91 9.36 -13.88
N LYS A 274 -7.20 9.27 -15.20
CA LYS A 274 -8.28 8.42 -15.72
C LYS A 274 -8.07 6.94 -15.35
N TYR A 275 -6.84 6.43 -15.49
CA TYR A 275 -6.51 5.04 -15.10
C TYR A 275 -6.58 4.81 -13.60
N LEU A 276 -6.14 5.77 -12.78
CA LEU A 276 -6.26 5.72 -11.33
C LEU A 276 -7.71 5.62 -10.90
N VAL A 277 -8.58 6.44 -11.47
CA VAL A 277 -10.02 6.40 -11.19
C VAL A 277 -10.60 5.04 -11.59
N LEU A 278 -10.25 4.53 -12.78
CA LEU A 278 -10.69 3.21 -13.23
C LEU A 278 -10.25 2.10 -12.27
N ALA A 279 -8.98 2.09 -11.84
CA ALA A 279 -8.45 1.09 -10.91
C ALA A 279 -9.18 1.14 -9.54
N ASN A 280 -9.44 2.34 -9.02
CA ASN A 280 -10.16 2.50 -7.75
C ASN A 280 -11.61 2.01 -7.81
N MET A 281 -12.30 2.25 -8.93
CA MET A 281 -13.66 1.74 -9.13
C MET A 281 -13.70 0.22 -9.29
N LEU A 282 -12.67 -0.39 -9.88
CA LEU A 282 -12.54 -1.86 -9.96
C LEU A 282 -12.17 -2.51 -8.63
N MET A 283 -11.48 -1.78 -7.75
CA MET A 283 -11.16 -2.20 -6.39
C MET A 283 -12.38 -2.20 -5.44
N GLU A 284 -13.55 -1.73 -5.90
CA GLU A 284 -14.74 -1.50 -5.07
C GLU A 284 -14.49 -0.55 -3.89
N SER A 285 -13.52 0.36 -4.03
CA SER A 285 -13.19 1.34 -2.98
C SER A 285 -14.16 2.51 -2.99
N GLU A 286 -14.66 2.89 -1.81
CA GLU A 286 -15.46 4.10 -1.64
C GLU A 286 -14.59 5.38 -1.59
N VAL A 287 -13.27 5.23 -1.48
CA VAL A 287 -12.33 6.36 -1.39
C VAL A 287 -12.27 7.11 -2.73
N ASN A 288 -12.62 8.39 -2.70
CA ASN A 288 -12.56 9.25 -3.87
C ASN A 288 -11.10 9.64 -4.17
N PRO A 289 -10.54 9.28 -5.34
CA PRO A 289 -9.15 9.62 -5.70
C PRO A 289 -8.89 11.13 -5.78
N PHE A 290 -9.94 11.94 -5.92
CA PHE A 290 -9.87 13.39 -6.04
C PHE A 290 -9.84 14.14 -4.70
N ASP A 291 -9.96 13.44 -3.56
CA ASP A 291 -9.86 14.07 -2.24
C ASP A 291 -8.39 14.30 -1.81
N GLY A 292 -7.43 13.70 -2.53
CA GLY A 292 -5.99 13.95 -2.35
C GLY A 292 -5.59 15.39 -2.71
N GLN A 293 -4.58 15.92 -2.02
CA GLN A 293 -4.11 17.30 -2.23
C GLN A 293 -3.64 17.54 -3.67
N GLU A 294 -3.09 16.52 -4.31
CA GLU A 294 -2.50 16.57 -5.64
C GLU A 294 -3.55 16.48 -6.76
N ALA A 295 -4.67 15.77 -6.52
CA ALA A 295 -5.72 15.56 -7.53
C ALA A 295 -6.87 16.59 -7.45
N LYS A 296 -7.00 17.29 -6.31
CA LYS A 296 -8.05 18.29 -6.06
C LYS A 296 -8.10 19.44 -7.06
N PRO A 297 -6.97 20.03 -7.54
CA PRO A 297 -6.99 21.11 -8.53
C PRO A 297 -7.60 20.68 -9.87
N TYR A 298 -7.47 19.40 -10.20
CA TYR A 298 -7.84 18.83 -11.49
C TYR A 298 -9.30 18.41 -11.59
N LYS A 299 -10.08 18.54 -10.50
CA LYS A 299 -11.50 18.16 -10.45
C LYS A 299 -12.37 18.93 -11.46
N ASN A 300 -11.98 20.16 -11.78
CA ASN A 300 -12.74 21.05 -12.67
C ASN A 300 -12.35 20.92 -14.15
N ASP A 301 -11.33 20.13 -14.49
CA ASP A 301 -10.94 19.93 -15.89
C ASP A 301 -12.03 19.17 -16.64
N PRO A 302 -12.41 19.59 -17.86
CA PRO A 302 -13.55 19.02 -18.60
C PRO A 302 -13.34 17.54 -18.94
N GLU A 303 -12.09 17.10 -19.15
CA GLU A 303 -11.79 15.69 -19.36
C GLU A 303 -11.93 14.82 -18.11
N ILE A 304 -11.72 15.42 -16.93
CA ILE A 304 -11.72 14.74 -15.64
C ILE A 304 -13.10 14.79 -15.00
N LEU A 305 -13.88 15.84 -15.26
CA LEU A 305 -15.27 15.98 -14.83
C LEU A 305 -16.12 14.78 -15.27
N ALA A 306 -15.88 14.26 -16.47
CA ALA A 306 -16.53 13.05 -16.95
C ALA A 306 -16.26 11.84 -16.04
N MET A 307 -15.02 11.69 -15.55
CA MET A 307 -14.63 10.64 -14.61
C MET A 307 -15.16 10.90 -13.21
N THR A 308 -15.15 12.16 -12.73
CA THR A 308 -15.72 12.52 -11.42
C THR A 308 -17.22 12.22 -11.36
N ASN A 309 -17.96 12.54 -12.42
CA ASN A 309 -19.39 12.21 -12.51
C ASN A 309 -19.61 10.69 -12.52
N LEU A 310 -18.73 9.94 -13.18
CA LEU A 310 -18.80 8.49 -13.24
C LEU A 310 -18.52 7.85 -11.86
N ILE A 311 -17.58 8.38 -11.08
CA ILE A 311 -17.37 7.98 -9.67
C ILE A 311 -18.60 8.29 -8.83
N ALA A 312 -19.18 9.49 -8.97
CA ALA A 312 -20.36 9.87 -8.20
C ALA A 312 -21.55 8.93 -8.47
N ALA A 313 -21.76 8.56 -9.74
CA ALA A 313 -22.77 7.57 -10.12
C ALA A 313 -22.45 6.16 -9.58
N TYR A 314 -21.17 5.77 -9.56
CA TYR A 314 -20.70 4.51 -8.98
C TYR A 314 -21.00 4.45 -7.47
N GLN A 315 -20.65 5.50 -6.71
CA GLN A 315 -20.91 5.60 -5.27
C GLN A 315 -22.41 5.56 -4.95
N ARG A 316 -23.24 6.25 -5.75
CA ARG A 316 -24.71 6.19 -5.62
C ARG A 316 -25.31 4.85 -6.06
N ASN A 317 -24.54 3.98 -6.71
CA ASN A 317 -24.98 2.70 -7.26
C ASN A 317 -26.11 2.83 -8.30
N GLU A 318 -26.13 3.93 -9.07
CA GLU A 318 -27.18 4.20 -10.07
C GLU A 318 -26.73 3.78 -11.49
N ILE A 319 -27.24 2.65 -11.99
CA ILE A 319 -26.85 2.09 -13.29
C ILE A 319 -27.28 3.00 -14.46
N ILE A 320 -28.47 3.59 -14.38
CA ILE A 320 -29.04 4.42 -15.46
C ILE A 320 -28.23 5.70 -15.63
N GLU A 321 -27.86 6.35 -14.52
CA GLU A 321 -27.02 7.53 -14.54
C GLU A 321 -25.62 7.20 -15.09
N PHE A 322 -25.06 6.07 -14.67
CA PHE A 322 -23.77 5.58 -15.15
C PHE A 322 -23.75 5.35 -16.67
N GLU A 323 -24.75 4.66 -17.23
CA GLU A 323 -24.89 4.45 -18.68
C GLU A 323 -25.13 5.76 -19.45
N LYS A 324 -25.88 6.70 -18.86
CA LYS A 324 -26.11 8.03 -19.45
C LYS A 324 -24.81 8.81 -19.54
N ILE A 325 -23.97 8.79 -18.49
CA ILE A 325 -22.67 9.48 -18.47
C ILE A 325 -21.74 8.89 -19.54
N LEU A 326 -21.70 7.56 -19.69
CA LEU A 326 -20.91 6.89 -20.73
C LEU A 326 -21.35 7.25 -22.16
N LYS A 327 -22.66 7.37 -22.41
CA LYS A 327 -23.19 7.81 -23.71
C LYS A 327 -22.86 9.27 -24.00
N SER A 328 -22.94 10.12 -22.98
CA SER A 328 -22.70 11.58 -23.10
C SER A 328 -21.23 11.89 -23.37
N ASN A 329 -20.32 11.17 -22.69
CA ASN A 329 -18.87 11.44 -22.73
C ASN A 329 -18.09 10.39 -23.54
N ARG A 330 -18.70 9.86 -24.61
CA ARG A 330 -18.14 8.77 -25.41
C ARG A 330 -16.73 9.08 -25.96
N ARG A 331 -16.50 10.30 -26.45
CA ARG A 331 -15.19 10.71 -27.00
C ARG A 331 -14.09 10.68 -25.93
N THR A 332 -14.38 11.13 -24.72
CA THR A 332 -13.36 11.24 -23.66
C THR A 332 -12.99 9.90 -23.02
N ILE A 333 -13.96 8.96 -22.95
CA ILE A 333 -13.81 7.68 -22.21
C ILE A 333 -13.60 6.51 -23.17
N MET A 334 -14.35 6.44 -24.28
CA MET A 334 -14.34 5.28 -25.16
C MET A 334 -13.25 5.34 -26.22
N ASP A 335 -12.66 6.50 -26.51
CA ASP A 335 -11.55 6.62 -27.48
C ASP A 335 -10.29 5.92 -26.95
N ASP A 336 -10.14 5.79 -25.63
CA ASP A 336 -9.03 5.05 -25.02
C ASP A 336 -9.25 3.52 -25.13
N PRO A 337 -8.39 2.79 -25.87
CA PRO A 337 -8.50 1.34 -26.03
C PRO A 337 -8.32 0.57 -24.71
N PHE A 338 -7.57 1.12 -23.76
CA PHE A 338 -7.29 0.48 -22.48
C PHE A 338 -8.54 0.52 -21.59
N ILE A 339 -9.16 1.70 -21.41
CA ILE A 339 -10.35 1.87 -20.57
C ILE A 339 -11.53 1.03 -21.10
N ARG A 340 -11.67 0.96 -22.43
CA ARG A 340 -12.73 0.20 -23.10
C ARG A 340 -12.75 -1.28 -22.71
N ASN A 341 -11.59 -1.89 -22.46
CA ASN A 341 -11.51 -3.30 -22.10
C ASN A 341 -12.06 -3.60 -20.69
N TYR A 342 -12.04 -2.62 -19.79
CA TYR A 342 -12.43 -2.82 -18.38
C TYR A 342 -13.81 -2.25 -18.04
N ILE A 343 -14.43 -1.48 -18.95
CA ILE A 343 -15.73 -0.87 -18.68
C ILE A 343 -16.85 -1.90 -18.53
N GLU A 344 -16.76 -3.03 -19.23
CA GLU A 344 -17.72 -4.13 -19.09
C GLU A 344 -17.62 -4.78 -17.71
N ASP A 345 -16.41 -4.96 -17.20
CA ASP A 345 -16.19 -5.51 -15.87
C ASP A 345 -16.70 -4.55 -14.79
N LEU A 346 -16.51 -3.24 -14.98
CA LEU A 346 -17.06 -2.23 -14.09
C LEU A 346 -18.60 -2.24 -14.07
N LEU A 347 -19.25 -2.35 -15.24
CA LEU A 347 -20.70 -2.49 -15.33
C LEU A 347 -21.20 -3.76 -14.63
N LYS A 348 -20.50 -4.88 -14.77
CA LYS A 348 -20.82 -6.14 -14.06
C LYS A 348 -20.73 -5.96 -12.54
N ASN A 349 -19.71 -5.24 -12.05
CA ASN A 349 -19.54 -4.98 -10.62
C ASN A 349 -20.66 -4.10 -10.05
N VAL A 350 -21.02 -3.00 -10.73
CA VAL A 350 -22.14 -2.13 -10.31
C VAL A 350 -23.44 -2.92 -10.29
N ARG A 351 -23.73 -3.69 -11.35
CA ARG A 351 -24.93 -4.54 -11.45
C ARG A 351 -24.98 -5.57 -10.32
N THR A 352 -23.83 -6.15 -9.97
CA THR A 352 -23.71 -7.09 -8.85
C THR A 352 -24.05 -6.44 -7.51
N GLN A 353 -23.52 -5.25 -7.23
CA GLN A 353 -23.79 -4.55 -5.97
C GLN A 353 -25.27 -4.13 -5.85
N VAL A 354 -25.85 -3.59 -6.92
CA VAL A 354 -27.29 -3.26 -6.97
C VAL A 354 -28.13 -4.52 -6.79
N LEU A 355 -27.77 -5.61 -7.46
CA LEU A 355 -28.47 -6.89 -7.32
C LEU A 355 -28.44 -7.42 -5.88
N LEU A 356 -27.29 -7.37 -5.20
CA LEU A 356 -27.16 -7.80 -3.81
C LEU A 356 -28.04 -6.96 -2.86
N LYS A 357 -28.12 -5.64 -3.09
CA LYS A 357 -29.04 -4.77 -2.34
C LYS A 357 -30.50 -5.10 -2.65
N LEU A 358 -30.83 -5.35 -3.92
CA LEU A 358 -32.18 -5.64 -4.38
C LEU A 358 -32.72 -6.98 -3.83
N ILE A 359 -31.88 -8.03 -3.75
CA ILE A 359 -32.32 -9.36 -3.29
C ILE A 359 -32.42 -9.51 -1.77
N LYS A 360 -31.73 -8.67 -0.99
CA LYS A 360 -31.67 -8.76 0.49
C LYS A 360 -33.05 -8.87 1.17
N PRO A 361 -34.06 -8.04 0.84
CA PRO A 361 -35.37 -8.09 1.49
C PRO A 361 -36.28 -9.23 1.00
N TYR A 362 -35.99 -9.88 -0.13
CA TYR A 362 -36.87 -10.89 -0.71
C TYR A 362 -36.37 -12.31 -0.44
N THR A 363 -37.29 -13.20 -0.06
CA THR A 363 -37.03 -14.66 0.03
C THR A 363 -37.19 -15.34 -1.32
N ARG A 364 -38.12 -14.83 -2.14
CA ARG A 364 -38.41 -15.29 -3.50
C ARG A 364 -38.54 -14.07 -4.40
N ILE A 365 -37.80 -14.04 -5.50
CA ILE A 365 -37.81 -12.91 -6.43
C ILE A 365 -37.87 -13.42 -7.88
N ARG A 366 -38.66 -12.77 -8.72
CA ARG A 366 -38.84 -13.14 -10.13
C ARG A 366 -37.69 -12.57 -10.97
N ILE A 367 -37.07 -13.39 -11.82
CA ILE A 367 -35.98 -12.96 -12.71
C ILE A 367 -36.39 -11.81 -13.65
N PRO A 368 -37.62 -11.80 -14.23
CA PRO A 368 -38.09 -10.67 -15.05
C PRO A 368 -38.18 -9.34 -14.28
N PHE A 369 -38.41 -9.38 -12.96
CA PHE A 369 -38.43 -8.16 -12.14
C PHE A 369 -37.01 -7.59 -12.00
N ILE A 370 -36.03 -8.47 -11.74
CA ILE A 370 -34.61 -8.10 -11.68
C ILE A 370 -34.12 -7.56 -13.03
N SER A 371 -34.52 -8.20 -14.14
CA SER A 371 -34.17 -7.77 -15.51
C SER A 371 -34.63 -6.35 -15.83
N LYS A 372 -35.86 -5.99 -15.41
CA LYS A 372 -36.39 -4.63 -15.57
C LYS A 372 -35.64 -3.61 -14.73
N GLU A 373 -35.34 -3.95 -13.47
CA GLU A 373 -34.68 -3.03 -12.54
C GLU A 373 -33.21 -2.77 -12.91
N LEU A 374 -32.51 -3.81 -13.38
CA LEU A 374 -31.12 -3.69 -13.83
C LEU A 374 -30.98 -3.20 -15.28
N ASN A 375 -32.08 -3.13 -16.04
CA ASN A 375 -32.10 -2.84 -17.48
C ASN A 375 -31.21 -3.78 -18.32
N VAL A 376 -31.26 -5.08 -18.02
CA VAL A 376 -30.40 -6.11 -18.62
C VAL A 376 -31.25 -7.29 -19.09
N PRO A 377 -30.92 -7.97 -20.21
CA PRO A 377 -31.65 -9.14 -20.68
C PRO A 377 -31.72 -10.26 -19.63
N GLU A 378 -32.83 -11.00 -19.58
CA GLU A 378 -33.04 -12.09 -18.61
C GLU A 378 -31.89 -13.11 -18.62
N LYS A 379 -31.32 -13.42 -19.79
CA LYS A 379 -30.19 -14.36 -19.94
C LYS A 379 -28.93 -13.90 -19.21
N ASP A 380 -28.61 -12.61 -19.27
CA ASP A 380 -27.41 -12.07 -18.64
C ASP A 380 -27.61 -11.95 -17.12
N VAL A 381 -28.84 -11.68 -16.68
CA VAL A 381 -29.22 -11.74 -15.26
C VAL A 381 -29.08 -13.16 -14.71
N GLU A 382 -29.49 -14.18 -15.47
CA GLU A 382 -29.28 -15.58 -15.11
C GLU A 382 -27.79 -15.91 -14.98
N GLN A 383 -26.97 -15.53 -15.97
CA GLN A 383 -25.52 -15.75 -15.91
C GLN A 383 -24.88 -15.07 -14.70
N LEU A 384 -25.30 -13.84 -14.39
CA LEU A 384 -24.79 -13.08 -13.25
C LEU A 384 -25.24 -13.70 -11.91
N LEU A 385 -26.47 -14.18 -11.82
CA LEU A 385 -26.93 -14.94 -10.65
C LEU A 385 -26.17 -16.26 -10.48
N VAL A 386 -25.87 -16.97 -11.58
CA VAL A 386 -25.05 -18.20 -11.55
C VAL A 386 -23.65 -17.91 -11.03
N SER A 387 -22.97 -16.88 -11.53
CA SER A 387 -21.64 -16.51 -11.04
C SER A 387 -21.66 -16.17 -9.56
N LEU A 388 -22.69 -15.45 -9.09
CA LEU A 388 -22.78 -15.06 -7.68
C LEU A 388 -23.11 -16.21 -6.73
N ILE A 389 -23.84 -17.22 -7.20
CA ILE A 389 -24.08 -18.46 -6.43
C ILE A 389 -22.80 -19.28 -6.36
N LEU A 390 -22.05 -19.40 -7.46
CA LEU A 390 -20.75 -20.11 -7.48
C LEU A 390 -19.71 -19.43 -6.59
N ASP A 391 -19.68 -18.09 -6.58
CA ASP A 391 -18.81 -17.29 -5.71
C ASP A 391 -19.26 -17.30 -4.24
N ASN A 392 -20.34 -18.01 -3.89
CA ASN A 392 -20.96 -18.05 -2.56
C ASN A 392 -21.36 -16.66 -2.02
N ARG A 393 -21.63 -15.69 -2.89
CA ARG A 393 -22.14 -14.36 -2.51
C ARG A 393 -23.66 -14.37 -2.32
N ILE A 394 -24.36 -15.30 -2.95
CA ILE A 394 -25.81 -15.50 -2.83
C ILE A 394 -26.11 -16.93 -2.43
N ASP A 395 -26.69 -17.11 -1.24
CA ASP A 395 -27.25 -18.39 -0.82
C ASP A 395 -28.64 -18.60 -1.41
N GLY A 396 -28.70 -19.27 -2.57
CA GLY A 396 -29.95 -19.53 -3.26
C GLY A 396 -29.82 -20.47 -4.44
N HIS A 397 -30.96 -20.83 -5.02
CA HIS A 397 -31.06 -21.68 -6.20
C HIS A 397 -31.92 -20.96 -7.22
N ILE A 398 -31.59 -21.15 -8.50
CA ILE A 398 -32.34 -20.59 -9.62
C ILE A 398 -33.31 -21.66 -10.10
N ASP A 399 -34.61 -21.37 -10.03
CA ASP A 399 -35.65 -22.16 -10.68
C ASP A 399 -35.89 -21.59 -12.08
N GLN A 400 -35.28 -22.22 -13.08
CA GLN A 400 -35.37 -21.78 -14.47
C GLN A 400 -36.77 -22.00 -15.08
N VAL A 401 -37.52 -22.99 -14.58
CA VAL A 401 -38.87 -23.30 -15.10
C VAL A 401 -39.85 -22.21 -14.66
N ASN A 402 -39.81 -21.86 -13.37
CA ASN A 402 -40.69 -20.85 -12.80
C ASN A 402 -40.10 -19.42 -12.86
N ARG A 403 -38.89 -19.25 -13.41
CA ARG A 403 -38.13 -18.00 -13.51
C ARG A 403 -38.04 -17.25 -12.17
N LEU A 404 -37.71 -18.00 -11.12
CA LEU A 404 -37.66 -17.52 -9.74
C LEU A 404 -36.28 -17.80 -9.15
N LEU A 405 -35.76 -16.83 -8.40
CA LEU A 405 -34.65 -17.03 -7.49
C LEU A 405 -35.23 -17.32 -6.10
N GLU A 406 -34.96 -18.51 -5.58
CA GLU A 406 -35.34 -18.90 -4.23
C GLU A 406 -34.13 -18.85 -3.31
N ARG A 407 -34.19 -17.99 -2.29
CA ARG A 407 -33.20 -17.93 -1.21
C ARG A 407 -33.65 -18.89 -0.12
N GLY A 408 -32.79 -19.84 0.24
CA GLY A 408 -33.13 -20.87 1.20
C GLY A 408 -31.94 -21.26 2.03
N ASP A 409 -32.06 -21.08 3.34
CA ASP A 409 -31.08 -21.52 4.34
C ASP A 409 -31.22 -23.04 4.57
N ARG A 410 -30.93 -23.85 3.54
CA ARG A 410 -30.88 -25.32 3.66
C ARG A 410 -29.67 -25.79 4.50
N SER A 411 -28.77 -24.87 4.85
CA SER A 411 -27.52 -25.10 5.59
C SER A 411 -27.75 -25.61 7.01
N LYS A 412 -28.87 -25.25 7.65
CA LYS A 412 -29.17 -25.65 9.05
C LYS A 412 -29.28 -27.17 9.25
N GLY A 413 -29.56 -27.95 8.19
CA GLY A 413 -29.52 -29.41 8.24
C GLY A 413 -28.22 -30.02 7.72
N MET A 414 -27.66 -29.46 6.64
CA MET A 414 -26.60 -30.10 5.86
C MET A 414 -25.30 -30.29 6.67
N LYS A 415 -24.90 -29.30 7.50
CA LYS A 415 -23.69 -29.41 8.33
C LYS A 415 -23.72 -30.63 9.25
N LYS A 416 -24.87 -30.90 9.89
CA LYS A 416 -25.07 -32.07 10.77
C LYS A 416 -24.97 -33.38 10.01
N TYR A 417 -25.62 -33.49 8.85
CA TYR A 417 -25.58 -34.70 8.02
C TYR A 417 -24.19 -34.93 7.42
N THR A 418 -23.47 -33.88 7.01
CA THR A 418 -22.09 -34.01 6.50
C THR A 418 -21.09 -34.46 7.57
N ALA A 419 -21.27 -34.04 8.83
CA ALA A 419 -20.46 -34.53 9.94
C ALA A 419 -20.71 -36.01 10.23
N ILE A 420 -21.98 -36.43 10.22
CA ILE A 420 -22.38 -37.84 10.39
C ILE A 420 -21.87 -38.71 9.24
N ASP A 421 -21.89 -38.22 8.01
CA ASP A 421 -21.41 -38.98 6.85
C ASP A 421 -19.89 -39.08 6.80
N LYS A 422 -19.17 -38.01 7.17
CA LYS A 422 -17.71 -38.07 7.43
C LYS A 422 -17.37 -39.07 8.52
N TRP A 423 -18.15 -39.11 9.60
CA TRP A 423 -17.95 -40.09 10.66
C TRP A 423 -18.21 -41.53 10.16
N ASN A 424 -19.29 -41.75 9.41
CA ASN A 424 -19.63 -43.05 8.84
C ASN A 424 -18.57 -43.56 7.84
N THR A 425 -18.03 -42.68 6.99
CA THR A 425 -16.96 -43.01 6.03
C THR A 425 -15.63 -43.34 6.71
N GLN A 426 -15.32 -42.71 7.85
CA GLN A 426 -14.14 -43.02 8.67
C GLN A 426 -14.29 -44.32 9.48
N LEU A 427 -15.52 -44.76 9.75
CA LEU A 427 -15.80 -46.03 10.46
C LEU A 427 -15.75 -47.26 9.53
N ARG A 428 -15.99 -47.11 8.22
CA ARG A 428 -15.98 -48.22 7.24
C ARG A 428 -14.63 -48.93 7.00
N PRO A 429 -13.45 -48.29 7.09
CA PRO A 429 -12.16 -48.97 6.89
C PRO A 429 -11.79 -49.91 8.05
N HIS A 430 -12.37 -49.72 9.24
CA HIS A 430 -12.14 -50.57 10.41
C HIS A 430 -13.27 -51.58 10.58
N GLY A 431 -13.22 -52.61 9.73
CA GLY A 431 -13.78 -53.95 9.93
C GLY A 431 -15.11 -54.07 10.69
N PHE A 432 -16.21 -54.17 9.95
CA PHE A 432 -17.16 -55.27 10.14
C PHE A 432 -17.64 -55.74 8.77
N SER A 433 -17.22 -56.96 8.42
CA SER A 433 -17.82 -57.75 7.36
C SER A 433 -19.29 -58.00 7.68
N SER A 434 -20.14 -57.73 6.68
CA SER A 434 -21.55 -58.17 6.53
C SER A 434 -22.53 -57.93 7.70
N PRO A 435 -23.66 -57.22 7.50
CA PRO A 435 -24.84 -57.46 8.29
C PRO A 435 -25.62 -58.65 7.70
N ASP A 436 -25.80 -59.67 8.51
CA ASP A 436 -26.80 -60.72 8.36
C ASP A 436 -28.19 -60.18 7.94
N PRO A 437 -28.98 -60.92 7.13
CA PRO A 437 -30.23 -60.45 6.53
C PRO A 437 -31.45 -60.50 7.48
N LYS A 438 -31.32 -59.98 8.71
CA LYS A 438 -32.42 -59.98 9.72
C LYS A 438 -32.82 -58.62 10.29
N LEU A 439 -32.24 -57.51 9.83
CA LEU A 439 -32.62 -56.14 10.24
C LEU A 439 -33.52 -55.42 9.22
N GLN A 440 -34.38 -56.17 8.51
CA GLN A 440 -35.37 -55.63 7.56
C GLN A 440 -36.74 -55.32 8.16
N SER A 441 -36.95 -55.53 9.47
CA SER A 441 -38.15 -55.00 10.15
C SER A 441 -37.79 -53.69 10.84
N TRP A 442 -38.75 -52.79 11.01
CA TRP A 442 -38.59 -51.42 11.58
C TRP A 442 -38.33 -50.30 10.55
N ARG A 443 -38.97 -50.39 9.37
CA ARG A 443 -39.56 -49.20 8.74
C ARG A 443 -41.01 -49.05 9.17
N ARG A 444 -41.25 -48.32 10.26
CA ARG A 444 -42.54 -47.65 10.51
C ARG A 444 -42.26 -46.23 10.98
N THR A 445 -42.70 -45.28 10.16
CA THR A 445 -42.89 -43.87 10.50
C THR A 445 -43.61 -43.70 11.84
N PRO A 446 -43.25 -42.70 12.64
CA PRO A 446 -44.22 -41.99 13.45
C PRO A 446 -44.32 -40.54 13.00
N ILE A 447 -45.54 -40.20 12.60
CA ILE A 447 -46.12 -38.85 12.68
C ILE A 447 -45.97 -38.39 14.14
N LEU A 448 -45.35 -37.23 14.37
CA LEU A 448 -45.36 -36.61 15.69
C LEU A 448 -45.84 -35.17 15.60
N LYS A 449 -46.99 -34.96 16.25
CA LYS A 449 -47.62 -33.69 16.56
C LYS A 449 -46.65 -32.79 17.33
N CYS A 450 -46.69 -31.53 16.95
CA CYS A 450 -46.06 -30.41 17.64
C CYS A 450 -46.68 -30.23 19.03
N THR A 451 -45.86 -30.27 20.07
CA THR A 451 -46.15 -29.60 21.36
C THR A 451 -44.90 -28.84 21.77
N SER A 452 -45.03 -27.53 21.69
CA SER A 452 -44.05 -26.52 22.08
C SER A 452 -43.81 -26.52 23.60
N LYS A 453 -42.59 -26.85 24.00
CA LYS A 453 -41.94 -26.24 25.17
C LYS A 453 -40.66 -25.60 24.68
N GLN A 454 -40.65 -24.26 24.63
CA GLN A 454 -39.43 -23.49 24.45
C GLN A 454 -38.55 -23.70 25.69
N LEU A 455 -37.52 -24.51 25.52
CA LEU A 455 -36.28 -24.39 26.30
C LEU A 455 -35.33 -23.63 25.38
N GLU A 456 -35.07 -22.36 25.71
CA GLU A 456 -33.96 -21.62 25.11
C GLU A 456 -32.66 -22.26 25.59
N ILE A 457 -32.18 -23.24 24.83
CA ILE A 457 -30.79 -23.65 24.89
C ILE A 457 -30.08 -22.77 23.87
N VAL A 458 -29.40 -21.74 24.36
CA VAL A 458 -28.47 -20.93 23.57
C VAL A 458 -27.38 -21.89 23.06
N TYR A 459 -27.50 -22.31 21.81
CA TYR A 459 -26.60 -23.27 21.19
C TYR A 459 -25.48 -22.49 20.51
N ASN A 460 -24.32 -22.39 21.17
CA ASN A 460 -23.14 -21.75 20.61
C ASN A 460 -22.27 -22.79 19.87
N PRO A 461 -22.28 -22.84 18.53
CA PRO A 461 -21.59 -23.86 17.76
C PRO A 461 -20.06 -23.78 17.89
N ASP A 462 -19.52 -22.62 18.22
CA ASP A 462 -18.08 -22.40 18.37
C ASP A 462 -17.54 -23.03 19.66
N GLU A 463 -18.33 -22.97 20.73
CA GLU A 463 -17.98 -23.55 22.04
C GLU A 463 -17.94 -25.09 21.97
N ARG A 464 -18.87 -25.71 21.24
CA ARG A 464 -18.88 -27.17 21.04
C ARG A 464 -17.80 -27.66 20.09
N LEU A 465 -17.39 -26.84 19.11
CA LEU A 465 -16.28 -27.13 18.22
C LEU A 465 -14.93 -27.02 18.95
N ASN A 466 -14.79 -26.03 19.83
CA ASN A 466 -13.66 -25.89 20.73
C ASN A 466 -13.61 -27.07 21.72
N ASN A 467 -14.72 -27.41 22.38
CA ASN A 467 -14.78 -28.57 23.28
C ASN A 467 -14.48 -29.92 22.59
N LEU A 468 -14.86 -30.10 21.32
CA LEU A 468 -14.51 -31.30 20.55
C LEU A 468 -13.05 -31.29 20.05
N ALA A 469 -12.48 -30.11 19.77
CA ALA A 469 -11.06 -29.98 19.44
C ALA A 469 -10.20 -30.26 20.69
N ASP A 470 -10.61 -29.73 21.84
CA ASP A 470 -9.99 -29.97 23.15
C ASP A 470 -10.09 -31.45 23.58
N GLU A 471 -11.17 -32.16 23.19
CA GLU A 471 -11.32 -33.59 23.41
C GLU A 471 -10.38 -34.46 22.55
N VAL A 472 -10.04 -34.01 21.34
CA VAL A 472 -9.13 -34.71 20.41
C VAL A 472 -7.66 -34.38 20.70
N ASP A 473 -7.36 -33.19 21.22
CA ASP A 473 -6.01 -32.75 21.61
C ASP A 473 -5.52 -33.38 22.95
N ARG A 474 -6.36 -34.10 23.70
CA ARG A 474 -5.96 -34.77 24.96
C ARG A 474 -4.94 -35.92 24.79
N ASP A 475 -4.85 -36.51 23.60
CA ASP A 475 -3.99 -37.67 23.33
C ASP A 475 -2.87 -37.39 22.29
N ALA A 476 -2.67 -36.13 21.86
CA ALA A 476 -1.68 -35.75 20.84
C ALA A 476 -0.66 -34.71 21.35
N PRO A 477 0.58 -34.66 20.84
CA PRO A 477 1.51 -33.58 21.14
C PRO A 477 0.89 -32.23 20.70
N LEU A 478 1.01 -31.18 21.53
CA LEU A 478 0.39 -29.86 21.35
C LEU A 478 0.44 -29.41 19.88
N SER A 479 -0.68 -29.53 19.17
CA SER A 479 -0.76 -29.26 17.73
C SER A 479 -1.31 -27.86 17.44
N ARG A 480 -2.09 -27.34 18.39
CA ARG A 480 -2.76 -26.04 18.34
C ARG A 480 -2.80 -25.40 19.72
N LEU A 481 -2.80 -24.07 19.75
CA LEU A 481 -2.89 -23.29 20.98
C LEU A 481 -3.63 -21.99 20.68
N THR A 482 -4.65 -21.68 21.49
CA THR A 482 -5.34 -20.39 21.44
C THR A 482 -5.01 -19.61 22.71
N LEU A 483 -4.48 -18.41 22.56
CA LEU A 483 -4.08 -17.56 23.68
C LEU A 483 -4.76 -16.19 23.61
N PHE A 484 -5.09 -15.68 24.79
CA PHE A 484 -5.51 -14.30 24.97
C PHE A 484 -4.28 -13.38 25.05
N SER A 485 -4.30 -12.27 24.33
CA SER A 485 -3.22 -11.28 24.31
C SER A 485 -3.75 -9.97 24.91
N PRO A 486 -3.53 -9.73 26.21
CA PRO A 486 -4.18 -8.64 26.91
C PRO A 486 -3.55 -7.28 26.60
N CYS A 487 -4.29 -6.20 26.79
CA CYS A 487 -3.76 -4.84 26.76
C CYS A 487 -3.18 -4.44 28.12
N LYS A 488 -2.51 -3.30 28.12
CA LYS A 488 -2.07 -2.62 29.34
C LYS A 488 -2.50 -1.17 29.36
N ILE A 489 -2.71 -0.64 30.55
CA ILE A 489 -2.86 0.79 30.79
C ILE A 489 -1.68 1.33 31.59
N ASN A 490 -1.41 2.61 31.39
CA ASN A 490 -0.49 3.39 32.20
C ASN A 490 -1.28 4.08 33.31
N VAL A 491 -1.26 3.55 34.55
CA VAL A 491 -1.94 4.20 35.68
C VAL A 491 -1.34 5.59 35.93
N PHE A 492 -0.02 5.68 35.90
CA PHE A 492 0.69 6.94 35.70
C PHE A 492 1.84 6.73 34.73
N LEU A 493 2.25 7.77 34.01
CA LEU A 493 3.43 7.80 33.15
C LEU A 493 4.17 9.12 33.35
N ARG A 494 5.42 9.02 33.80
CA ARG A 494 6.29 10.15 34.10
C ARG A 494 7.52 10.07 33.23
N ILE A 495 7.94 11.20 32.68
CA ILE A 495 9.17 11.30 31.90
C ILE A 495 10.18 12.09 32.72
N THR A 496 11.24 11.41 33.15
CA THR A 496 12.20 11.93 34.12
C THR A 496 13.30 12.71 33.43
N ASP A 497 13.96 12.12 32.43
CA ASP A 497 15.11 12.73 31.75
C ASP A 497 15.17 12.35 30.28
N LYS A 498 15.95 13.11 29.50
CA LYS A 498 16.30 12.77 28.12
C LYS A 498 17.71 12.18 28.08
N ARG A 499 17.86 11.02 27.45
CA ARG A 499 19.12 10.29 27.34
C ARG A 499 19.92 10.74 26.11
N ASP A 500 21.22 10.50 26.16
CA ASP A 500 22.16 10.78 25.06
C ASP A 500 21.92 9.88 23.82
N ASP A 501 21.26 8.74 24.00
CA ASP A 501 20.88 7.79 22.93
C ASP A 501 19.64 8.22 22.13
N GLY A 502 19.07 9.38 22.44
CA GLY A 502 17.89 9.94 21.77
C GLY A 502 16.54 9.47 22.32
N PHE A 503 16.52 8.59 23.33
CA PHE A 503 15.31 8.18 24.05
C PHE A 503 15.09 9.01 25.33
N HIS A 504 13.97 8.79 26.00
CA HIS A 504 13.65 9.40 27.29
C HIS A 504 13.56 8.31 28.36
N ASP A 505 14.10 8.60 29.54
CA ASP A 505 13.84 7.80 30.72
C ASP A 505 12.43 8.09 31.22
N LEU A 506 11.69 7.02 31.48
CA LEU A 506 10.34 7.05 32.00
C LEU A 506 10.23 6.25 33.29
N ALA A 507 9.25 6.62 34.10
CA ALA A 507 8.80 5.87 35.26
C ALA A 507 7.28 5.73 35.18
N SER A 508 6.76 4.51 35.18
CA SER A 508 5.34 4.28 34.96
C SER A 508 4.86 3.04 35.70
N LEU A 509 3.67 3.12 36.29
CA LEU A 509 2.95 1.94 36.75
C LEU A 509 2.09 1.40 35.61
N PHE A 510 2.48 0.24 35.08
CA PHE A 510 1.70 -0.48 34.10
C PHE A 510 0.78 -1.48 34.80
N HIS A 511 -0.44 -1.64 34.28
CA HIS A 511 -1.34 -2.70 34.69
C HIS A 511 -2.01 -3.34 33.48
N VAL A 512 -2.07 -4.66 33.46
CA VAL A 512 -2.78 -5.43 32.43
C VAL A 512 -4.30 -5.32 32.64
N ILE A 513 -5.04 -5.26 31.54
CA ILE A 513 -6.50 -5.16 31.52
C ILE A 513 -7.17 -6.29 30.74
N SER A 514 -8.45 -6.53 31.00
CA SER A 514 -9.26 -7.60 30.38
C SER A 514 -9.60 -7.39 28.90
N LEU A 515 -9.32 -6.21 28.32
CA LEU A 515 -9.39 -5.99 26.88
C LEU A 515 -8.13 -6.55 26.20
N GLY A 516 -8.29 -7.33 25.12
CA GLY A 516 -7.16 -7.88 24.38
C GLY A 516 -7.53 -8.45 23.01
N ASP A 517 -6.51 -8.92 22.29
CA ASP A 517 -6.64 -9.66 21.04
C ASP A 517 -6.66 -11.17 21.33
N THR A 518 -7.17 -11.99 20.41
CA THR A 518 -7.08 -13.46 20.51
C THR A 518 -6.16 -13.99 19.41
N ILE A 519 -5.18 -14.82 19.76
CA ILE A 519 -4.21 -15.37 18.81
C ILE A 519 -4.30 -16.89 18.80
N LYS A 520 -4.50 -17.44 17.60
CA LYS A 520 -4.54 -18.88 17.34
C LYS A 520 -3.25 -19.30 16.66
N PHE A 521 -2.55 -20.27 17.24
CA PHE A 521 -1.31 -20.84 16.74
C PHE A 521 -1.52 -22.30 16.37
N SER A 522 -0.90 -22.73 15.28
CA SER A 522 -0.83 -24.14 14.87
C SER A 522 0.50 -24.41 14.17
N LEU A 523 1.04 -25.61 14.33
CA LEU A 523 2.29 -25.98 13.66
C LEU A 523 2.10 -26.01 12.13
N SER A 524 3.02 -25.36 11.42
CA SER A 524 3.04 -25.31 9.96
C SER A 524 3.63 -26.62 9.40
N PRO A 525 2.91 -27.34 8.53
CA PRO A 525 3.39 -28.60 7.96
C PRO A 525 4.58 -28.41 6.99
N LEU A 526 4.77 -27.19 6.48
CA LEU A 526 5.75 -26.90 5.41
C LEU A 526 7.14 -26.49 5.94
N LYS A 527 7.34 -26.36 7.26
CA LYS A 527 8.61 -26.03 7.96
C LYS A 527 9.55 -25.01 7.27
N THR A 528 9.00 -24.07 6.52
CA THR A 528 9.77 -23.15 5.65
C THR A 528 9.49 -21.68 5.94
N LYS A 529 8.26 -21.37 6.37
CA LYS A 529 7.87 -20.01 6.76
C LYS A 529 6.65 -20.00 7.67
N ASP A 530 6.57 -18.97 8.50
CA ASP A 530 5.35 -18.64 9.25
C ASP A 530 4.30 -18.07 8.29
N ARG A 531 3.02 -18.30 8.59
CA ARG A 531 1.90 -17.66 7.88
C ARG A 531 1.03 -16.94 8.89
N LEU A 532 0.98 -15.62 8.79
CA LEU A 532 0.11 -14.79 9.62
C LEU A 532 -1.12 -14.35 8.82
N SER A 533 -2.29 -14.45 9.44
CA SER A 533 -3.57 -13.95 8.94
C SER A 533 -4.28 -13.15 10.03
N THR A 534 -5.22 -12.29 9.66
CA THR A 534 -5.99 -11.48 10.61
C THR A 534 -7.38 -11.16 10.05
N ASN A 535 -8.31 -10.81 10.93
CA ASN A 535 -9.66 -10.33 10.61
C ASN A 535 -9.70 -8.84 10.20
N VAL A 536 -8.68 -8.03 10.53
CA VAL A 536 -8.67 -6.57 10.30
C VAL A 536 -7.69 -6.16 9.19
N PRO A 537 -8.12 -5.39 8.17
CA PRO A 537 -7.22 -4.91 7.12
C PRO A 537 -6.22 -3.86 7.65
N GLY A 538 -5.04 -3.79 7.04
CA GLY A 538 -4.00 -2.79 7.36
C GLY A 538 -2.99 -3.20 8.45
N VAL A 539 -3.16 -4.36 9.09
CA VAL A 539 -2.12 -4.96 9.93
C VAL A 539 -1.07 -5.63 9.03
N PRO A 540 0.23 -5.31 9.17
CA PRO A 540 1.28 -5.98 8.39
C PRO A 540 1.26 -7.50 8.62
N LEU A 541 1.31 -8.29 7.55
CA LEU A 541 1.35 -9.76 7.62
C LEU A 541 2.74 -10.34 7.33
N ASP A 542 3.72 -9.46 7.14
CA ASP A 542 5.10 -9.77 6.76
C ASP A 542 6.05 -9.60 7.97
N GLU A 543 7.35 -9.57 7.70
CA GLU A 543 8.43 -9.41 8.69
C GLU A 543 8.37 -8.09 9.48
N LYS A 544 7.53 -7.13 9.07
CA LYS A 544 7.31 -5.91 9.84
C LYS A 544 6.47 -6.17 11.10
N ASN A 545 5.66 -7.24 11.11
CA ASN A 545 4.81 -7.57 12.25
C ASN A 545 5.62 -8.09 13.45
N LEU A 546 5.32 -7.57 14.65
CA LEU A 546 6.03 -7.94 15.88
C LEU A 546 5.85 -9.43 16.25
N ILE A 547 4.74 -10.07 15.88
CA ILE A 547 4.53 -11.52 16.05
C ILE A 547 5.59 -12.29 15.27
N ILE A 548 5.81 -11.96 14.00
CA ILE A 548 6.79 -12.64 13.15
C ILE A 548 8.22 -12.37 13.66
N LYS A 549 8.50 -11.15 14.13
CA LYS A 549 9.79 -10.82 14.77
C LYS A 549 10.03 -11.63 16.04
N ALA A 550 9.02 -11.79 16.89
CA ALA A 550 9.07 -12.63 18.08
C ALA A 550 9.40 -14.09 17.74
N LEU A 551 8.68 -14.70 16.80
CA LEU A 551 8.92 -16.08 16.40
C LEU A 551 10.31 -16.28 15.77
N ASN A 552 10.76 -15.32 14.95
CA ASN A 552 12.11 -15.32 14.39
C ASN A 552 13.19 -15.22 15.48
N LEU A 553 13.01 -14.34 16.46
CA LEU A 553 13.95 -14.18 17.56
C LEU A 553 14.02 -15.44 18.42
N TYR A 554 12.85 -16.01 18.76
CA TYR A 554 12.76 -17.24 19.53
C TYR A 554 13.50 -18.39 18.83
N ARG A 555 13.29 -18.59 17.53
CA ARG A 555 14.04 -19.58 16.74
C ARG A 555 15.53 -19.31 16.73
N LYS A 556 15.96 -18.05 16.59
CA LYS A 556 17.37 -17.67 16.60
C LYS A 556 18.05 -17.99 17.94
N LYS A 557 17.35 -17.83 19.06
CA LYS A 557 17.89 -18.08 20.42
C LYS A 557 17.88 -19.57 20.80
N THR A 558 16.88 -20.32 20.36
CA THR A 558 16.67 -21.72 20.76
C THR A 558 17.13 -22.75 19.73
N GLY A 559 17.39 -22.34 18.49
CA GLY A 559 17.72 -23.26 17.39
C GLY A 559 16.52 -24.06 16.86
N SER A 560 15.29 -23.70 17.24
CA SER A 560 14.07 -24.40 16.82
C SER A 560 13.80 -24.30 15.31
N ASP A 561 13.33 -25.40 14.73
CA ASP A 561 12.88 -25.52 13.33
C ASP A 561 11.35 -25.44 13.16
N ASN A 562 10.64 -25.04 14.22
CA ASN A 562 9.18 -24.95 14.21
C ASN A 562 8.70 -23.63 13.58
N PHE A 563 7.79 -23.77 12.62
CA PHE A 563 7.09 -22.67 11.98
C PHE A 563 5.61 -22.77 12.27
N PHE A 564 4.91 -21.64 12.24
CA PHE A 564 3.53 -21.55 12.71
C PHE A 564 2.59 -20.98 11.64
N TRP A 565 1.38 -21.51 11.59
CA TRP A 565 0.22 -20.81 11.05
C TRP A 565 -0.46 -20.07 12.19
N ILE A 566 -0.60 -18.77 12.03
CA ILE A 566 -1.05 -17.84 13.04
C ILE A 566 -2.28 -17.11 12.50
N HIS A 567 -3.33 -17.05 13.30
CA HIS A 567 -4.48 -16.20 13.05
C HIS A 567 -4.66 -15.24 14.21
N LEU A 568 -4.54 -13.94 13.93
CA LEU A 568 -4.74 -12.85 14.87
C LEU A 568 -6.17 -12.32 14.72
N ASP A 569 -7.03 -12.63 15.68
CA ASP A 569 -8.33 -11.99 15.84
C ASP A 569 -8.15 -10.69 16.64
N LYS A 570 -8.03 -9.60 15.89
CA LYS A 570 -7.72 -8.27 16.42
C LYS A 570 -9.01 -7.56 16.82
N ARG A 571 -9.10 -7.22 18.11
CA ARG A 571 -10.16 -6.39 18.70
C ARG A 571 -9.63 -5.02 19.12
N VAL A 572 -8.37 -4.96 19.52
CA VAL A 572 -7.73 -3.75 20.04
C VAL A 572 -7.39 -2.81 18.88
N PRO A 573 -7.87 -1.55 18.88
CA PRO A 573 -7.57 -0.60 17.82
C PRO A 573 -6.08 -0.29 17.71
N THR A 574 -5.59 -0.11 16.48
CA THR A 574 -4.23 0.36 16.23
C THR A 574 -4.06 1.81 16.72
N GLY A 575 -2.89 2.14 17.29
CA GLY A 575 -2.62 3.50 17.81
C GLY A 575 -3.34 3.84 19.12
N ALA A 576 -3.95 2.86 19.79
CA ALA A 576 -4.69 3.08 21.03
C ALA A 576 -3.79 3.44 22.24
N GLY A 577 -2.48 3.21 22.18
CA GLY A 577 -1.58 3.42 23.33
C GLY A 577 -1.70 2.34 24.42
N LEU A 578 -2.40 1.24 24.12
CA LEU A 578 -2.70 0.15 25.06
C LEU A 578 -1.72 -1.03 24.97
N GLY A 579 -0.62 -0.89 24.21
CA GLY A 579 0.39 -1.94 24.08
C GLY A 579 -0.05 -3.20 23.32
N GLY A 580 -1.18 -3.21 22.60
CA GLY A 580 -1.71 -4.42 21.94
C GLY A 580 -0.73 -5.11 20.98
N GLY A 581 0.05 -4.36 20.20
CA GLY A 581 1.08 -4.95 19.33
C GLY A 581 2.23 -5.60 20.11
N SER A 582 2.65 -4.98 21.22
CA SER A 582 3.68 -5.50 22.12
C SER A 582 3.20 -6.76 22.84
N SER A 583 1.95 -6.75 23.29
CA SER A 583 1.28 -7.92 23.87
C SER A 583 1.27 -9.10 22.89
N ASN A 584 0.89 -8.85 21.62
CA ASN A 584 0.84 -9.90 20.60
C ASN A 584 2.20 -10.56 20.38
N ALA A 585 3.29 -9.77 20.49
CA ALA A 585 4.65 -10.29 20.41
C ALA A 585 5.03 -11.14 21.62
N ALA A 586 4.68 -10.71 22.83
CA ALA A 586 4.91 -11.49 24.06
C ALA A 586 4.14 -12.82 24.02
N THR A 587 2.86 -12.77 23.63
CA THR A 587 2.00 -13.96 23.45
C THR A 587 2.58 -14.93 22.42
N ALA A 588 3.20 -14.42 21.35
CA ALA A 588 3.85 -15.25 20.34
C ALA A 588 5.14 -15.92 20.86
N LEU A 589 5.96 -15.22 21.65
CA LEU A 589 7.11 -15.82 22.34
C LEU A 589 6.66 -16.91 23.31
N TRP A 590 5.61 -16.65 24.08
CA TRP A 590 5.03 -17.62 25.00
C TRP A 590 4.54 -18.87 24.25
N ALA A 591 3.74 -18.69 23.19
CA ALA A 591 3.23 -19.79 22.38
C ALA A 591 4.37 -20.65 21.81
N ALA A 592 5.38 -20.02 21.20
CA ALA A 592 6.53 -20.73 20.65
C ALA A 592 7.27 -21.56 21.71
N ASN A 593 7.37 -21.03 22.94
CA ASN A 593 7.95 -21.75 24.05
C ASN A 593 7.13 -22.98 24.46
N GLN A 594 5.80 -22.86 24.50
CA GLN A 594 4.90 -23.98 24.80
C GLN A 594 5.00 -25.10 23.76
N PHE A 595 5.04 -24.77 22.47
CA PHE A 595 5.21 -25.77 21.39
C PHE A 595 6.56 -26.49 21.41
N ASN A 596 7.56 -25.91 22.09
CA ASN A 596 8.90 -26.48 22.21
C ASN A 596 9.18 -27.11 23.58
N GLY A 597 8.13 -27.42 24.35
CA GLY A 597 8.27 -28.06 25.65
C GLY A 597 8.91 -27.16 26.73
N CYS A 598 8.65 -25.84 26.65
CA CYS A 598 9.16 -24.84 27.60
C CYS A 598 10.69 -24.79 27.68
N ALA A 599 11.35 -24.81 26.52
CA ALA A 599 12.81 -24.80 26.41
C ALA A 599 13.50 -23.56 27.02
N ALA A 600 12.78 -22.44 27.16
CA ALA A 600 13.24 -21.22 27.79
C ALA A 600 12.44 -20.91 29.07
N THR A 601 13.11 -20.35 30.07
CA THR A 601 12.48 -19.83 31.29
C THR A 601 11.74 -18.51 31.02
N GLU A 602 10.77 -18.14 31.87
CA GLU A 602 10.05 -16.86 31.72
C GLU A 602 10.99 -15.65 31.76
N LYS A 603 12.03 -15.70 32.60
CA LYS A 603 13.05 -14.64 32.70
C LYS A 603 13.83 -14.49 31.38
N GLU A 604 14.22 -15.58 30.75
CA GLU A 604 14.87 -15.53 29.44
C GLU A 604 13.93 -14.98 28.36
N LEU A 605 12.65 -15.37 28.37
CA LEU A 605 11.66 -14.80 27.46
C LEU A 605 11.48 -13.29 27.68
N GLN A 606 11.43 -12.86 28.93
CA GLN A 606 11.36 -11.46 29.32
C GLN A 606 12.58 -10.68 28.81
N GLU A 607 13.79 -11.21 29.03
CA GLU A 607 15.03 -10.62 28.53
C GLU A 607 15.07 -10.53 27.01
N TRP A 608 14.77 -11.60 26.29
CA TRP A 608 14.78 -11.61 24.82
C TRP A 608 13.75 -10.64 24.24
N SER A 609 12.59 -10.52 24.89
CA SER A 609 11.52 -9.65 24.42
C SER A 609 11.91 -8.16 24.40
N SER A 610 12.86 -7.75 25.24
CA SER A 610 13.40 -6.38 25.26
C SER A 610 14.12 -5.99 23.95
N GLU A 611 14.65 -6.97 23.18
CA GLU A 611 15.29 -6.72 21.87
C GLU A 611 14.26 -6.29 20.80
N ILE A 612 12.98 -6.63 21.00
CA ILE A 612 11.90 -6.35 20.04
C ILE A 612 11.20 -5.03 20.37
N GLY A 613 10.97 -4.74 21.65
CA GLY A 613 10.24 -3.56 22.09
C GLY A 613 10.27 -3.38 23.60
N SER A 614 10.27 -2.12 24.06
CA SER A 614 10.39 -1.75 25.48
C SER A 614 9.24 -2.22 26.35
N ASP A 615 8.02 -2.25 25.80
CA ASP A 615 6.80 -2.60 26.55
C ASP A 615 6.52 -4.11 26.56
N ILE A 616 7.29 -4.92 25.82
CA ILE A 616 7.04 -6.36 25.69
C ILE A 616 7.43 -7.14 26.96
N PRO A 617 8.57 -6.85 27.62
CA PRO A 617 8.94 -7.50 28.89
C PRO A 617 7.87 -7.41 29.98
N PHE A 618 7.07 -6.33 29.98
CA PHE A 618 6.00 -6.14 30.96
C PHE A 618 4.94 -7.24 30.92
N PHE A 619 4.61 -7.78 29.75
CA PHE A 619 3.59 -8.84 29.66
C PHE A 619 4.06 -10.17 30.27
N PHE A 620 5.34 -10.30 30.64
CA PHE A 620 5.83 -11.41 31.44
C PHE A 620 5.77 -11.14 32.96
N SER A 621 5.28 -9.98 33.42
CA SER A 621 4.98 -9.72 34.84
C SER A 621 3.76 -10.49 35.34
N GLN A 622 3.47 -10.37 36.64
CA GLN A 622 2.25 -10.89 37.28
C GLN A 622 0.97 -10.05 37.01
N GLY A 623 1.08 -8.93 36.29
CA GLY A 623 -0.05 -8.10 35.87
C GLY A 623 0.07 -6.63 36.23
N ALA A 624 0.73 -6.31 37.34
CA ALA A 624 1.05 -4.95 37.75
C ALA A 624 2.57 -4.82 37.94
N ALA A 625 3.18 -3.81 37.33
CA ALA A 625 4.62 -3.59 37.47
C ALA A 625 4.98 -2.11 37.41
N TYR A 626 5.96 -1.74 38.21
CA TYR A 626 6.65 -0.47 38.10
C TYR A 626 7.77 -0.60 37.07
N CYS A 627 7.64 0.15 35.97
CA CYS A 627 8.55 0.10 34.84
C CYS A 627 9.39 1.37 34.76
N THR A 628 10.70 1.18 34.54
CA THR A 628 11.70 2.26 34.42
C THR A 628 12.58 2.10 33.17
N GLY A 629 13.53 3.01 32.94
CA GLY A 629 14.32 3.05 31.71
C GLY A 629 13.47 3.57 30.55
N ARG A 630 13.40 2.86 29.42
CA ARG A 630 12.39 3.13 28.37
C ARG A 630 11.10 2.34 28.58
N GLY A 631 10.94 1.67 29.72
CA GLY A 631 9.85 0.75 30.03
C GLY A 631 10.27 -0.73 30.08
N GLU A 632 11.50 -1.05 29.70
CA GLU A 632 12.06 -2.41 29.66
C GLU A 632 12.51 -2.93 31.02
N VAL A 633 12.80 -2.05 31.98
CA VAL A 633 13.18 -2.45 33.33
C VAL A 633 11.91 -2.63 34.14
N VAL A 634 11.46 -3.87 34.25
CA VAL A 634 10.19 -4.24 34.89
C VAL A 634 10.44 -4.71 36.32
N GLN A 635 9.78 -4.06 37.28
CA GLN A 635 9.73 -4.50 38.67
C GLN A 635 8.28 -4.82 39.04
N ASP A 636 7.99 -6.10 39.27
CA ASP A 636 6.65 -6.55 39.66
C ASP A 636 6.22 -5.91 40.98
N VAL A 637 4.98 -5.46 41.02
CA VAL A 637 4.34 -4.94 42.23
C VAL A 637 3.06 -5.72 42.51
N PRO A 638 2.70 -5.96 43.79
CA PRO A 638 1.41 -6.56 44.10
C PRO A 638 0.28 -5.65 43.58
N PRO A 639 -0.91 -6.19 43.27
CA PRO A 639 -2.06 -5.39 42.85
C PRO A 639 -2.37 -4.35 43.94
N LEU A 640 -2.07 -3.08 43.63
CA LEU A 640 -2.27 -1.97 44.57
C LEU A 640 -3.75 -1.57 44.68
N VAL A 641 -4.59 -2.10 43.80
CA VAL A 641 -5.99 -1.75 43.61
C VAL A 641 -6.82 -3.01 43.42
N PRO A 642 -8.09 -3.05 43.86
CA PRO A 642 -8.99 -4.16 43.58
C PRO A 642 -9.13 -4.43 42.08
N LEU A 643 -9.06 -5.70 41.69
CA LEU A 643 -9.13 -6.11 40.28
C LEU A 643 -10.52 -5.87 39.66
N GLU A 644 -11.55 -5.78 40.52
CA GLU A 644 -12.96 -5.61 40.17
C GLU A 644 -13.34 -4.17 39.79
N ILE A 645 -12.42 -3.20 39.89
CA ILE A 645 -12.70 -1.82 39.52
C ILE A 645 -13.02 -1.77 38.02
N PRO A 646 -14.26 -1.38 37.63
CA PRO A 646 -14.63 -1.28 36.24
C PRO A 646 -14.00 -0.03 35.62
N MET A 647 -13.69 -0.11 34.34
CA MET A 647 -13.27 1.05 33.56
C MET A 647 -13.86 0.99 32.16
N VAL A 648 -14.00 2.17 31.55
CA VAL A 648 -14.40 2.32 30.16
C VAL A 648 -13.27 2.93 29.34
N LEU A 649 -12.99 2.34 28.19
CA LEU A 649 -12.02 2.82 27.21
C LEU A 649 -12.76 3.51 26.07
N ILE A 650 -12.37 4.75 25.79
CA ILE A 650 -12.97 5.60 24.78
C ILE A 650 -11.86 6.03 23.83
N LYS A 651 -11.85 5.47 22.61
CA LYS A 651 -10.82 5.74 21.60
C LYS A 651 -11.45 6.37 20.34
N PRO A 652 -11.14 7.64 20.00
CA PRO A 652 -11.61 8.26 18.78
C PRO A 652 -10.95 7.64 17.55
N LYS A 653 -11.54 7.82 16.36
CA LYS A 653 -11.00 7.28 15.09
C LYS A 653 -9.55 7.74 14.83
N GLU A 654 -9.27 9.00 15.16
CA GLU A 654 -7.96 9.63 15.08
C GLU A 654 -6.93 8.95 15.99
N ALA A 655 -5.70 8.82 15.50
CA ALA A 655 -4.58 8.26 16.26
C ALA A 655 -3.48 9.32 16.42
N CYS A 656 -2.86 9.37 17.60
CA CYS A 656 -1.70 10.21 17.84
C CYS A 656 -0.43 9.47 17.39
N SER A 657 0.39 10.13 16.56
CA SER A 657 1.71 9.61 16.22
C SER A 657 2.63 9.73 17.44
N THR A 658 3.06 8.60 18.00
CA THR A 658 3.97 8.55 19.16
C THR A 658 5.20 9.44 18.94
N ALA A 659 5.82 9.38 17.75
CA ALA A 659 7.00 10.19 17.44
C ALA A 659 6.71 11.70 17.51
N GLU A 660 5.51 12.13 17.10
CA GLU A 660 5.12 13.54 17.12
C GLU A 660 4.80 14.05 18.52
N VAL A 661 4.20 13.20 19.37
CA VAL A 661 3.94 13.50 20.78
C VAL A 661 5.28 13.69 21.53
N TYR A 662 6.22 12.76 21.37
CA TYR A 662 7.55 12.88 21.98
C TYR A 662 8.34 14.07 21.44
N LYS A 663 8.16 14.46 20.17
CA LYS A 663 8.83 15.64 19.59
C LYS A 663 8.34 16.96 20.21
N ARG A 664 7.07 17.02 20.63
CA ARG A 664 6.49 18.21 21.28
C ARG A 664 6.62 18.20 22.81
N LEU A 665 7.14 17.12 23.39
CA LEU A 665 7.37 17.02 24.83
C LEU A 665 8.34 18.10 25.32
N ARG A 666 7.96 18.76 26.42
CA ARG A 666 8.72 19.82 27.08
C ARG A 666 8.94 19.44 28.54
N LEU A 667 10.16 19.01 28.89
CA LEU A 667 10.49 18.52 30.24
C LEU A 667 10.27 19.57 31.34
N ASP A 668 10.39 20.86 31.01
CA ASP A 668 10.13 21.98 31.92
C ASP A 668 8.66 22.11 32.35
N GLN A 669 7.74 21.52 31.58
CA GLN A 669 6.29 21.56 31.83
C GLN A 669 5.77 20.28 32.48
N ASN A 670 6.61 19.26 32.68
CA ASN A 670 6.22 18.02 33.34
C ASN A 670 5.90 18.28 34.81
N SER A 671 5.06 17.42 35.39
CA SER A 671 4.87 17.43 36.85
C SER A 671 6.22 17.21 37.55
N LYS A 672 6.38 17.65 38.80
CA LYS A 672 7.58 17.41 39.63
C LYS A 672 7.35 16.38 40.73
N VAL A 673 6.20 15.71 40.70
CA VAL A 673 5.85 14.70 41.70
C VAL A 673 6.73 13.46 41.49
N ASP A 674 7.31 12.97 42.58
CA ASP A 674 8.11 11.74 42.61
C ASP A 674 7.23 10.52 42.26
N PRO A 675 7.59 9.71 41.24
CA PRO A 675 6.90 8.47 40.89
C PRO A 675 6.72 7.50 42.06
N LEU A 676 7.69 7.41 42.98
CA LEU A 676 7.58 6.50 44.14
C LEU A 676 6.52 6.99 45.14
N ALA A 677 6.40 8.31 45.32
CA ALA A 677 5.35 8.89 46.14
C ALA A 677 3.95 8.68 45.54
N LEU A 678 3.84 8.62 44.19
CA LEU A 678 2.58 8.24 43.52
C LEU A 678 2.20 6.79 43.82
N LEU A 679 3.16 5.86 43.76
CA LEU A 679 2.92 4.45 44.12
C LEU A 679 2.43 4.29 45.56
N GLU A 680 3.06 4.97 46.52
CA GLU A 680 2.62 4.94 47.92
C GLU A 680 1.21 5.48 48.09
N LYS A 681 0.87 6.58 47.41
CA LYS A 681 -0.48 7.15 47.46
C LYS A 681 -1.53 6.21 46.89
N ILE A 682 -1.26 5.58 45.74
CA ILE A 682 -2.17 4.59 45.13
C ILE A 682 -2.42 3.44 46.11
N SER A 683 -1.37 2.94 46.76
CA SER A 683 -1.51 1.84 47.72
C SER A 683 -2.31 2.20 48.98
N ARG A 684 -2.25 3.46 49.44
CA ARG A 684 -2.93 3.91 50.67
C ARG A 684 -4.37 4.39 50.42
N ASN A 685 -4.59 5.11 49.33
CA ASN A 685 -5.83 5.87 49.09
C ASN A 685 -6.61 5.38 47.86
N GLY A 686 -6.09 4.41 47.11
CA GLY A 686 -6.69 3.92 45.87
C GLY A 686 -6.40 4.83 44.66
N LEU A 687 -7.17 4.63 43.58
CA LEU A 687 -7.05 5.41 42.35
C LEU A 687 -7.85 6.70 42.46
N SER A 688 -7.21 7.81 42.09
CA SER A 688 -7.81 9.13 42.05
C SER A 688 -7.17 9.96 40.94
N GLN A 689 -7.82 11.06 40.55
CA GLN A 689 -7.32 11.93 39.50
C GLN A 689 -5.92 12.52 39.75
N ASP A 690 -5.52 12.72 41.02
CA ASP A 690 -4.22 13.29 41.38
C ASP A 690 -3.05 12.31 41.29
N VAL A 691 -3.33 11.00 41.30
CA VAL A 691 -2.31 9.96 41.10
C VAL A 691 -2.22 9.50 39.65
N CYS A 692 -3.30 9.63 38.88
CA CYS A 692 -3.35 9.25 37.47
C CYS A 692 -2.76 10.31 36.55
N ILE A 693 -1.43 10.47 36.58
CA ILE A 693 -0.69 11.48 35.83
C ILE A 693 -0.07 10.87 34.58
N ASN A 694 -0.22 11.52 33.42
CA ASN A 694 0.52 11.17 32.21
C ASN A 694 1.18 12.42 31.60
N ASP A 695 2.51 12.50 31.66
CA ASP A 695 3.28 13.63 31.13
C ASP A 695 3.17 13.79 29.60
N LEU A 696 2.69 12.77 28.88
CA LEU A 696 2.43 12.84 27.44
C LEU A 696 1.06 13.43 27.11
N GLU A 697 0.17 13.67 28.08
CA GLU A 697 -1.13 14.29 27.83
C GLU A 697 -1.04 15.70 27.24
N PRO A 698 -0.29 16.66 27.84
CA PRO A 698 -0.17 18.00 27.27
C PRO A 698 0.35 18.00 25.82
N PRO A 699 1.46 17.33 25.46
CA PRO A 699 1.91 17.31 24.07
C PRO A 699 0.94 16.55 23.16
N ALA A 700 0.27 15.49 23.62
CA ALA A 700 -0.75 14.79 22.84
C ALA A 700 -1.95 15.70 22.52
N PHE A 701 -2.35 16.56 23.46
CA PHE A 701 -3.42 17.54 23.24
C PHE A 701 -3.01 18.68 22.30
N GLU A 702 -1.72 18.99 22.18
CA GLU A 702 -1.22 19.90 21.15
C GLU A 702 -1.25 19.27 19.75
N VAL A 703 -0.90 17.97 19.64
CA VAL A 703 -0.99 17.23 18.37
C VAL A 703 -2.45 17.05 17.95
N LEU A 704 -3.31 16.69 18.90
CA LEU A 704 -4.71 16.35 18.66
C LEU A 704 -5.65 17.09 19.63
N PRO A 705 -6.03 18.35 19.31
CA PRO A 705 -6.90 19.16 20.16
C PRO A 705 -8.30 18.56 20.38
N SER A 706 -8.80 17.74 19.45
CA SER A 706 -10.07 17.00 19.59
C SER A 706 -10.04 16.06 20.79
N LEU A 707 -8.89 15.43 21.09
CA LEU A 707 -8.71 14.55 22.24
C LEU A 707 -8.82 15.29 23.57
N LYS A 708 -8.30 16.52 23.64
CA LYS A 708 -8.46 17.39 24.81
C LYS A 708 -9.93 17.71 25.07
N ARG A 709 -10.67 18.07 24.01
CA ARG A 709 -12.11 18.32 24.09
C ARG A 709 -12.87 17.08 24.56
N LEU A 710 -12.52 15.90 24.02
CA LEU A 710 -13.12 14.63 24.43
C LEU A 710 -12.91 14.38 25.93
N LYS A 711 -11.66 14.46 26.43
CA LYS A 711 -11.36 14.28 27.87
C LYS A 711 -12.16 15.26 28.74
N GLN A 712 -12.21 16.54 28.36
CA GLN A 712 -12.98 17.56 29.10
C GLN A 712 -14.49 17.27 29.11
N ARG A 713 -15.05 16.81 27.98
CA ARG A 713 -16.46 16.41 27.90
C ARG A 713 -16.75 15.18 28.74
N VAL A 714 -15.86 14.17 28.73
CA VAL A 714 -15.99 12.97 29.59
C VAL A 714 -16.02 13.36 31.06
N ILE A 715 -15.11 14.24 31.51
CA ILE A 715 -15.08 14.73 32.90
C ILE A 715 -16.34 15.55 33.25
N ALA A 716 -16.81 16.41 32.33
CA ALA A 716 -17.98 17.25 32.58
C ALA A 716 -19.29 16.43 32.63
N ALA A 717 -19.41 15.42 31.76
CA ALA A 717 -20.61 14.59 31.64
C ALA A 717 -20.71 13.51 32.73
N SER A 718 -19.58 13.03 33.25
CA SER A 718 -19.56 11.93 34.23
C SER A 718 -20.07 12.33 35.62
N ARG A 719 -20.19 13.63 35.96
CA ARG A 719 -20.71 14.13 37.26
C ARG A 719 -20.16 13.39 38.51
N GLY A 720 -18.92 12.92 38.47
CA GLY A 720 -18.30 12.15 39.57
C GLY A 720 -18.52 10.64 39.55
N GLN A 721 -18.98 10.06 38.43
CA GLN A 721 -19.07 8.60 38.23
C GLN A 721 -17.72 7.91 38.00
N TYR A 722 -16.68 8.68 37.64
CA TYR A 722 -15.33 8.15 37.49
C TYR A 722 -14.42 8.70 38.61
N ASP A 723 -13.63 7.82 39.20
CA ASP A 723 -12.58 8.15 40.18
C ASP A 723 -11.39 8.86 39.51
N ALA A 724 -11.12 8.51 38.25
CA ALA A 724 -10.09 9.15 37.43
C ALA A 724 -10.40 9.06 35.93
N VAL A 725 -10.02 10.09 35.19
CA VAL A 725 -10.04 10.12 33.72
C VAL A 725 -8.63 10.44 33.23
N LEU A 726 -8.03 9.52 32.48
CA LEU A 726 -6.65 9.64 32.00
C LEU A 726 -6.48 9.15 30.56
N MET A 727 -5.41 9.58 29.91
CA MET A 727 -4.92 9.01 28.65
C MET A 727 -3.89 7.93 28.93
N SER A 728 -3.95 6.78 28.25
CA SER A 728 -2.94 5.73 28.43
C SER A 728 -1.80 5.85 27.41
N GLY A 729 -0.57 5.98 27.92
CA GLY A 729 0.65 6.01 27.10
C GLY A 729 0.72 7.24 26.19
N SER A 730 1.10 7.05 24.93
CA SER A 730 1.13 8.11 23.89
C SER A 730 -0.05 8.03 22.91
N GLY A 731 -1.00 7.12 23.14
CA GLY A 731 -2.11 6.87 22.24
C GLY A 731 -3.30 7.80 22.46
N SER A 732 -4.33 7.66 21.62
CA SER A 732 -5.53 8.49 21.68
C SER A 732 -6.64 7.94 22.58
N THR A 733 -6.40 6.88 23.37
CA THR A 733 -7.43 6.29 24.24
C THR A 733 -7.54 7.06 25.55
N ILE A 734 -8.75 7.51 25.86
CA ILE A 734 -9.15 8.01 27.18
C ILE A 734 -9.74 6.86 27.99
N VAL A 735 -9.31 6.70 29.22
CA VAL A 735 -9.77 5.69 30.17
C VAL A 735 -10.49 6.39 31.31
N GLY A 736 -11.74 6.04 31.54
CA GLY A 736 -12.51 6.42 32.72
C GLY A 736 -12.53 5.26 33.71
N ILE A 737 -11.94 5.44 34.89
CA ILE A 737 -11.87 4.42 35.95
C ILE A 737 -12.99 4.66 36.96
N GLY A 738 -13.67 3.60 37.41
CA GLY A 738 -14.68 3.63 38.47
C GLY A 738 -16.09 3.25 38.00
N SER A 739 -16.36 3.34 36.69
CA SER A 739 -17.64 2.93 36.09
C SER A 739 -17.41 2.31 34.70
N PRO A 740 -18.17 1.25 34.32
CA PRO A 740 -18.12 0.67 32.98
C PRO A 740 -18.93 1.49 31.95
N ASP A 741 -19.87 2.32 32.41
CA ASP A 741 -20.80 3.02 31.53
C ASP A 741 -20.10 4.20 30.84
N PRO A 742 -20.09 4.29 29.50
CA PRO A 742 -19.63 5.48 28.79
C PRO A 742 -20.62 6.65 28.93
N PRO A 743 -20.16 7.92 28.86
CA PRO A 743 -21.06 9.06 29.00
C PRO A 743 -22.09 9.13 27.86
N GLN A 744 -23.34 9.50 28.17
CA GLN A 744 -24.46 9.51 27.20
C GLN A 744 -24.18 10.30 25.91
N PHE A 745 -23.45 11.41 26.00
CA PHE A 745 -23.14 12.25 24.82
C PHE A 745 -22.35 11.51 23.74
N VAL A 746 -21.66 10.42 24.06
CA VAL A 746 -20.91 9.62 23.07
C VAL A 746 -21.88 8.93 22.09
N TYR A 747 -23.11 8.63 22.53
CA TYR A 747 -24.16 8.04 21.69
C TYR A 747 -25.01 9.09 20.97
N ASP A 748 -25.23 10.24 21.61
CA ASP A 748 -26.16 11.27 21.11
C ASP A 748 -25.55 12.20 20.05
N ASP A 749 -24.22 12.35 20.03
CA ASP A 749 -23.52 13.32 19.20
C ASP A 749 -22.91 12.64 17.96
N ASP A 750 -23.28 13.12 16.77
CA ASP A 750 -22.80 12.56 15.48
C ASP A 750 -21.26 12.60 15.35
N GLU A 751 -20.59 13.52 16.06
CA GLU A 751 -19.12 13.62 16.11
C GLU A 751 -18.45 12.35 16.70
N TYR A 752 -19.18 11.55 17.50
CA TYR A 752 -18.64 10.40 18.24
C TYR A 752 -19.23 9.04 17.87
N GLN A 753 -20.07 8.95 16.83
CA GLN A 753 -20.68 7.68 16.39
C GLN A 753 -19.66 6.58 16.01
N ASP A 754 -18.47 6.96 15.54
CA ASP A 754 -17.39 6.07 15.11
C ASP A 754 -16.34 5.80 16.23
N VAL A 755 -16.61 6.17 17.48
CA VAL A 755 -15.68 6.00 18.60
C VAL A 755 -15.67 4.55 19.05
N PHE A 756 -14.47 4.00 19.26
CA PHE A 756 -14.32 2.67 19.85
C PHE A 756 -14.57 2.76 21.36
N LEU A 757 -15.52 1.95 21.83
CA LEU A 757 -15.89 1.80 23.23
C LEU A 757 -15.65 0.36 23.67
N SER A 758 -15.01 0.20 24.82
CA SER A 758 -14.88 -1.11 25.46
C SER A 758 -14.85 -0.96 26.97
N GLU A 759 -15.57 -1.84 27.65
CA GLU A 759 -15.40 -2.06 29.08
C GLU A 759 -14.12 -2.85 29.32
N ALA A 760 -13.48 -2.63 30.46
CA ALA A 760 -12.39 -3.45 30.95
C ALA A 760 -12.33 -3.44 32.48
N SER A 761 -11.49 -4.32 33.00
CA SER A 761 -11.12 -4.45 34.40
C SER A 761 -9.64 -4.82 34.48
N PHE A 762 -9.05 -4.68 35.67
CA PHE A 762 -7.67 -5.09 35.88
C PHE A 762 -7.56 -6.62 35.95
N ILE A 763 -6.51 -7.19 35.36
CA ILE A 763 -6.26 -8.62 35.41
C ILE A 763 -4.80 -8.92 35.81
N THR A 764 -4.61 -10.09 36.40
CA THR A 764 -3.31 -10.63 36.81
C THR A 764 -3.14 -12.04 36.27
N ARG A 765 -1.93 -12.59 36.39
CA ARG A 765 -1.65 -14.00 36.07
C ARG A 765 -0.80 -14.65 37.15
N GLU A 766 -0.93 -15.96 37.26
CA GLU A 766 -0.03 -16.78 38.07
C GLU A 766 1.28 -17.06 37.32
N GLU A 767 2.34 -17.35 38.07
CA GLU A 767 3.63 -17.76 37.51
C GLU A 767 3.47 -19.06 36.69
N ASN A 768 4.12 -19.15 35.52
CA ASN A 768 3.99 -20.26 34.57
C ASN A 768 2.62 -20.41 33.89
N GLN A 769 1.71 -19.44 34.04
CA GLN A 769 0.46 -19.38 33.29
C GLN A 769 0.41 -18.13 32.41
N TRP A 770 -0.30 -18.22 31.29
CA TRP A 770 -0.60 -17.03 30.46
C TRP A 770 -1.93 -16.41 30.89
N TYR A 771 -2.13 -15.12 30.58
CA TYR A 771 -3.37 -14.41 30.86
C TYR A 771 -4.57 -15.08 30.20
N LYS A 772 -5.71 -15.05 30.90
CA LYS A 772 -7.00 -15.56 30.43
C LYS A 772 -8.00 -14.42 30.31
N GLU A 773 -8.90 -14.52 29.34
CA GLU A 773 -10.02 -13.59 29.20
C GLU A 773 -10.94 -13.75 30.41
N SER A 774 -11.28 -12.63 31.07
CA SER A 774 -12.25 -12.66 32.17
C SER A 774 -13.67 -12.79 31.59
N PRO A 775 -14.54 -13.66 32.13
CA PRO A 775 -15.92 -13.76 31.67
C PRO A 775 -16.71 -12.52 32.12
N LEU A 776 -16.68 -11.47 31.31
CA LEU A 776 -17.62 -10.35 31.44
C LEU A 776 -18.91 -10.76 30.72
N GLU A 777 -20.02 -10.82 31.46
CA GLU A 777 -21.35 -11.15 30.94
C GLU A 777 -21.71 -10.23 29.77
N SER A 778 -21.80 -10.81 28.58
CA SER A 778 -22.18 -10.13 27.34
C SER A 778 -23.62 -9.61 27.43
N THR A 779 -23.83 -8.37 27.86
CA THR A 779 -25.09 -7.65 27.70
C THR A 779 -24.97 -6.67 26.53
N CYS A 780 -24.99 -7.21 25.31
CA CYS A 780 -25.14 -6.41 24.11
C CYS A 780 -26.58 -6.53 23.57
N GLY A 781 -27.37 -5.48 23.80
CA GLY A 781 -28.46 -5.06 22.91
C GLY A 781 -29.79 -5.81 22.94
N GLN A 782 -30.61 -5.60 23.98
CA GLN A 782 -32.06 -5.54 23.79
C GLN A 782 -32.52 -4.09 23.96
N THR A 783 -32.98 -3.48 22.87
CA THR A 783 -33.75 -2.24 22.87
C THR A 783 -34.95 -2.37 23.83
N PRO A 784 -35.19 -1.44 24.78
CA PRO A 784 -36.41 -1.45 25.55
C PRO A 784 -37.57 -1.02 24.65
N GLY A 785 -38.37 -2.00 24.23
CA GLY A 785 -39.66 -1.76 23.60
C GLY A 785 -40.59 -1.07 24.59
N PHE A 786 -40.90 0.20 24.33
CA PHE A 786 -42.03 0.88 24.92
C PHE A 786 -43.32 0.13 24.54
N THR A 787 -43.89 -0.62 25.47
CA THR A 787 -45.32 -0.96 25.47
C THR A 787 -45.88 -0.66 26.84
N GLY A 788 -46.42 0.55 27.00
CA GLY A 788 -47.27 0.89 28.14
C GLY A 788 -48.60 0.16 28.01
N SER A 789 -48.82 -0.83 28.86
CA SER A 789 -50.14 -1.38 29.15
C SER A 789 -50.73 -0.63 30.34
N MET A 790 -51.64 0.30 30.05
CA MET A 790 -52.58 0.86 31.03
C MET A 790 -53.45 -0.28 31.56
N GLU A 791 -53.22 -0.69 32.81
CA GLU A 791 -54.19 -1.47 33.58
C GLU A 791 -55.27 -0.50 34.11
N MET A 792 -56.44 -0.55 33.48
CA MET A 792 -57.70 -0.12 34.11
C MET A 792 -58.31 -1.35 34.79
N GLN A 793 -58.34 -1.38 36.12
CA GLN A 793 -59.36 -2.10 36.86
C GLN A 793 -59.82 -1.32 38.10
N LYS A 794 -61.09 -0.90 38.00
CA LYS A 794 -62.07 -0.48 39.02
C LYS A 794 -61.90 0.84 39.74
#